data_AF-A0A8H3BHI6-F1
#
_entry.id   AF-A0A8H3BHI6-F1
#
_cell.length_a   1.000
_cell.length_b   1.000
_cell.length_c   1.000
_cell.angle_alpha   90.00
_cell.angle_beta   90.00
_cell.angle_gamma   90.00
#
_symmetry.space_group_name_H-M   'P 1'
#
loop_
_entity.id
_entity.type
_entity.pdbx_description
1 polymer ?
#
loop_
_entity_poly.entity_id
_entity_poly.type
_entity_poly.pdbx_seq_one_letter_code
_entity_poly.pdbx_strand_id
1 'polypeptide(L)'
;MQDLKLALDDLSSHITTLSTLNGGEPPLELDTESSARLIPWKDFTLKFLKSLKESLDNCGVNLGSSEQARVISLTAIFVGQDNFTDDNCRALANTCLDSIGILGKTTAACVLNDHVKPLFQASVHPGVHLDSGRIKHNAISVQNMYDEQPWKINGAGCWNILKWTLLNMDSHDVETLWPLAIPPLLTLLDDYKPVYKLKGVDVTQALLKKAPASLLSRTGVDELLFKSLRGALLNLTSDSAPELLRMTIPCYLALIDIVLPNDDLKRYTKLSEIITDVIIPGWLYASSRVEVMVESVYVLSFVVQALGAGSIRFLKAIIPQLTENLFPKEFSLAHTTGKLQIASAKCLLLVMTNARPRIPYWRIRILDGLLRCWVEINENEPTDTGLEREELKEHLVAIFRELLATSQGLLEFLDGGFKVSDQIASRDVAVIPASRSFLLNTTMLEPIYELFYRMKEAWRQHYPADPPTWKQSDMPDLTGKVVLVTGGSSGIGFEMCKAFLNKNAKVYMVGRQSDRAQMALASLATIKKGELKFIEINLRSLDSTHTAAREFLSQEQKLDILVNNAAEFLPPIDILTDEGYDLVFGVNCVATCFFTLCLLPCLLRTHNARIINIASEVHKWIDQIDYESVVEGEKRRGMDQFVNYGQSKLGLMLFSNELHRRYHRRGLTSVSLHPGSIRTNCFRNKQTWLQFIIHLFMYPTEMGAITPLWAATTGEDLSGRYLLPWARVAQCASWAEDVDQMKKLWSWIIDQTQTFNPNITQFREE
;
A
#
# COMPACT_ATOMS: atom_id res chain seq x y z
N MET A 1 -53.27 -3.08 40.95
CA MET A 1 -53.24 -1.68 40.45
C MET A 1 -52.68 -0.67 41.45
N GLN A 2 -53.17 -0.60 42.70
CA GLN A 2 -52.57 0.30 43.70
C GLN A 2 -51.12 -0.08 44.03
N ASP A 3 -50.85 -1.38 44.20
CA ASP A 3 -49.49 -1.90 44.43
C ASP A 3 -48.54 -1.62 43.26
N LEU A 4 -49.04 -1.72 42.02
CA LEU A 4 -48.28 -1.37 40.82
C LEU A 4 -47.92 0.14 40.79
N LYS A 5 -48.85 1.02 41.17
CA LYS A 5 -48.58 2.46 41.24
C LYS A 5 -47.53 2.77 42.30
N LEU A 6 -47.63 2.15 43.47
CA LEU A 6 -46.63 2.27 44.54
C LEU A 6 -45.25 1.78 44.08
N ALA A 7 -45.17 0.61 43.45
CA ALA A 7 -43.90 0.09 42.91
C ALA A 7 -43.27 1.02 41.85
N LEU A 8 -44.11 1.66 41.00
CA LEU A 8 -43.66 2.64 40.02
C LEU A 8 -43.23 3.97 40.67
N ASP A 9 -43.92 4.43 41.71
CA ASP A 9 -43.55 5.63 42.48
C ASP A 9 -42.21 5.41 43.20
N ASP A 10 -42.03 4.25 43.84
CA ASP A 10 -40.81 3.86 44.53
C ASP A 10 -39.61 3.77 43.57
N LEU A 11 -39.78 3.11 42.42
CA LEU A 11 -38.74 3.02 41.40
C LEU A 11 -38.40 4.39 40.81
N SER A 12 -39.40 5.24 40.56
CA SER A 12 -39.19 6.61 40.07
C SER A 12 -38.42 7.47 41.07
N SER A 13 -38.75 7.37 42.36
CA SER A 13 -38.03 8.06 43.43
C SER A 13 -36.58 7.57 43.50
N HIS A 14 -36.36 6.25 43.45
CA HIS A 14 -35.04 5.64 43.45
C HIS A 14 -34.19 6.06 42.25
N ILE A 15 -34.76 6.12 41.05
CA ILE A 15 -34.06 6.62 39.85
C ILE A 15 -33.70 8.10 40.01
N THR A 16 -34.56 8.91 40.63
CA THR A 16 -34.24 10.33 40.90
C THR A 16 -33.04 10.47 41.83
N THR A 17 -32.80 9.52 42.73
CA THR A 17 -31.58 9.55 43.57
C THR A 17 -30.29 9.38 42.76
N LEU A 18 -30.33 8.77 41.57
CA LEU A 18 -29.17 8.59 40.69
C LEU A 18 -28.54 9.94 40.31
N SER A 19 -29.34 10.99 40.14
CA SER A 19 -28.83 12.34 39.81
C SER A 19 -28.08 13.00 40.97
N THR A 20 -28.32 12.54 42.20
CA THR A 20 -27.67 13.05 43.42
C THR A 20 -26.44 12.26 43.85
N LEU A 21 -26.22 11.07 43.27
CA LEU A 21 -25.11 10.19 43.66
C LEU A 21 -23.73 10.77 43.30
N ASN A 22 -23.65 11.59 42.24
CA ASN A 22 -22.43 12.24 41.77
C ASN A 22 -22.37 13.74 42.11
N GLY A 23 -22.92 14.16 43.26
CA GLY A 23 -22.91 15.58 43.65
C GLY A 23 -23.68 16.52 42.71
N GLY A 24 -24.58 15.98 41.88
CA GLY A 24 -25.32 16.72 40.85
C GLY A 24 -24.74 16.63 39.44
N GLU A 25 -23.61 15.96 39.24
CA GLU A 25 -23.01 15.72 37.92
C GLU A 25 -23.62 14.50 37.20
N PRO A 26 -23.48 14.41 35.86
CA PRO A 26 -24.07 13.31 35.09
C PRO A 26 -23.53 11.92 35.48
N PRO A 27 -24.38 10.89 35.56
CA PRO A 27 -23.99 9.56 36.06
C PRO A 27 -23.15 8.72 35.08
N LEU A 28 -22.92 9.20 33.85
CA LEU A 28 -21.97 8.60 32.92
C LEU A 28 -20.53 9.12 33.12
N GLU A 29 -20.33 10.10 33.99
CA GLU A 29 -19.07 10.80 34.22
C GLU A 29 -18.54 10.59 35.66
N LEU A 30 -18.99 9.51 36.30
CA LEU A 30 -18.63 9.19 37.69
C LEU A 30 -17.12 8.99 37.85
N ASP A 31 -16.56 9.61 38.87
CA ASP A 31 -15.21 9.33 39.34
C ASP A 31 -15.14 7.97 40.09
N THR A 32 -13.93 7.54 40.44
CA THR A 32 -13.67 6.27 41.12
C THR A 32 -14.31 6.16 42.50
N GLU A 33 -14.46 7.27 43.22
CA GLU A 33 -15.06 7.30 44.57
C GLU A 33 -16.60 7.22 44.50
N SER A 34 -17.21 7.91 43.54
CA SER A 34 -18.66 7.90 43.29
C SER A 34 -19.12 6.57 42.67
N SER A 35 -18.25 5.88 41.94
CA SER A 35 -18.49 4.52 41.43
C SER A 35 -18.73 3.48 42.54
N ALA A 36 -18.16 3.66 43.75
CA ALA A 36 -18.42 2.77 44.88
C ALA A 36 -19.84 2.92 45.44
N ARG A 37 -20.43 4.12 45.33
CA ARG A 37 -21.81 4.40 45.76
C ARG A 37 -22.87 3.81 44.82
N LEU A 38 -22.50 3.47 43.58
CA LEU A 38 -23.38 2.80 42.64
C LEU A 38 -23.69 1.35 43.04
N ILE A 39 -22.76 0.65 43.72
CA ILE A 39 -22.94 -0.76 44.08
C ILE A 39 -24.20 -0.96 44.96
N PRO A 40 -24.32 -0.29 46.12
CA PRO A 40 -25.54 -0.42 46.94
C PRO A 40 -26.77 0.09 46.20
N TRP A 41 -26.65 1.13 45.37
CA TRP A 41 -27.77 1.65 44.58
C TRP A 41 -28.31 0.59 43.59
N LYS A 42 -27.43 -0.16 42.91
CA LYS A 42 -27.79 -1.28 42.02
C LYS A 42 -28.51 -2.41 42.77
N ASP A 43 -28.05 -2.77 43.97
CA ASP A 43 -28.70 -3.79 44.79
C ASP A 43 -30.14 -3.40 45.16
N PHE A 44 -30.37 -2.12 45.47
CA PHE A 44 -31.72 -1.59 45.70
C PHE A 44 -32.54 -1.54 44.41
N THR A 45 -31.96 -1.13 43.29
CA THR A 45 -32.61 -1.17 41.97
C THR A 45 -33.13 -2.56 41.65
N LEU A 46 -32.33 -3.61 41.90
CA LEU A 46 -32.76 -4.99 41.69
C LEU A 46 -33.98 -5.36 42.55
N LYS A 47 -34.03 -4.91 43.81
CA LYS A 47 -35.18 -5.15 44.70
C LYS A 47 -36.44 -4.45 44.18
N PHE A 48 -36.33 -3.18 43.77
CA PHE A 48 -37.46 -2.43 43.22
C PHE A 48 -37.97 -3.04 41.90
N LEU A 49 -37.07 -3.46 41.01
CA LEU A 49 -37.44 -4.16 39.78
C LEU A 49 -38.13 -5.51 40.07
N LYS A 50 -37.73 -6.25 41.12
CA LYS A 50 -38.40 -7.50 41.51
C LYS A 50 -39.82 -7.24 42.01
N SER A 51 -39.98 -6.24 42.88
CA SER A 51 -41.29 -5.82 43.39
C SER A 51 -42.22 -5.33 42.27
N LEU A 52 -41.66 -4.58 41.30
CA LEU A 52 -42.39 -4.17 40.11
C LEU A 52 -42.83 -5.38 39.27
N LYS A 53 -41.94 -6.35 39.06
CA LYS A 53 -42.24 -7.56 38.29
C LYS A 53 -43.36 -8.39 38.93
N GLU A 54 -43.29 -8.62 40.24
CA GLU A 54 -44.34 -9.31 41.00
C GLU A 54 -45.69 -8.57 40.88
N SER A 55 -45.66 -7.23 40.97
CA SER A 55 -46.85 -6.39 40.81
C SER A 55 -47.44 -6.47 39.39
N LEU A 56 -46.60 -6.56 38.36
CA LEU A 56 -47.02 -6.73 36.96
C LEU A 56 -47.65 -8.11 36.72
N ASP A 57 -47.04 -9.17 37.24
CA ASP A 57 -47.55 -10.54 37.10
C ASP A 57 -48.91 -10.70 37.80
N ASN A 58 -49.09 -10.06 38.95
CA ASN A 58 -50.37 -10.04 39.68
C ASN A 58 -51.47 -9.22 38.98
N CYS A 59 -51.11 -8.29 38.08
CA CYS A 59 -52.09 -7.40 37.43
C CYS A 59 -52.73 -7.99 36.15
N GLY A 60 -52.23 -9.11 35.61
CA GLY A 60 -52.98 -9.95 34.66
C GLY A 60 -53.70 -9.24 33.49
N VAL A 61 -52.96 -8.42 32.72
CA VAL A 61 -53.30 -7.90 31.36
C VAL A 61 -54.56 -7.03 31.22
N ASN A 62 -54.43 -5.71 31.38
CA ASN A 62 -54.85 -4.65 30.42
C ASN A 62 -54.45 -3.27 30.98
N LEU A 63 -53.15 -2.96 31.02
CA LEU A 63 -52.67 -1.64 31.45
C LEU A 63 -53.05 -0.59 30.40
N GLY A 64 -53.54 0.58 30.85
CA GLY A 64 -53.77 1.71 29.96
C GLY A 64 -52.47 2.20 29.31
N SER A 65 -52.56 2.88 28.16
CA SER A 65 -51.37 3.37 27.44
C SER A 65 -50.48 4.28 28.30
N SER A 66 -51.05 5.03 29.25
CA SER A 66 -50.28 5.87 30.17
C SER A 66 -49.52 5.05 31.22
N GLU A 67 -50.15 4.04 31.81
CA GLU A 67 -49.47 3.13 32.75
C GLU A 67 -48.39 2.30 32.07
N GLN A 68 -48.66 1.79 30.86
CA GLN A 68 -47.64 1.10 30.04
C GLN A 68 -46.46 2.02 29.74
N ALA A 69 -46.72 3.26 29.32
CA ALA A 69 -45.66 4.24 29.05
C ALA A 69 -44.81 4.53 30.30
N ARG A 70 -45.46 4.59 31.47
CA ARG A 70 -44.78 4.78 32.75
C ARG A 70 -43.87 3.60 33.10
N VAL A 71 -44.35 2.35 32.94
CA VAL A 71 -43.51 1.15 33.13
C VAL A 71 -42.30 1.21 32.20
N ILE A 72 -42.50 1.47 30.90
CA ILE A 72 -41.41 1.57 29.91
C ILE A 72 -40.39 2.64 30.32
N SER A 73 -40.85 3.83 30.72
CA SER A 73 -39.96 4.94 31.06
C SER A 73 -39.05 4.65 32.25
N LEU A 74 -39.48 3.80 33.19
CA LEU A 74 -38.73 3.49 34.40
C LEU A 74 -37.88 2.22 34.29
N THR A 75 -38.26 1.27 33.42
CA THR A 75 -37.53 0.01 33.25
C THR A 75 -36.56 0.03 32.07
N ALA A 76 -36.90 0.71 30.97
CA ALA A 76 -36.05 0.73 29.77
C ALA A 76 -34.69 1.41 29.99
N ILE A 77 -34.58 2.26 31.03
CA ILE A 77 -33.31 2.86 31.49
C ILE A 77 -32.23 1.79 31.72
N PHE A 78 -32.62 0.61 32.21
CA PHE A 78 -31.72 -0.48 32.60
C PHE A 78 -31.45 -1.51 31.49
N VAL A 79 -31.90 -1.26 30.25
CA VAL A 79 -31.67 -2.19 29.13
C VAL A 79 -30.25 -2.03 28.54
N GLY A 80 -29.61 -0.88 28.77
CA GLY A 80 -28.29 -0.55 28.24
C GLY A 80 -27.11 -1.24 28.94
N GLN A 81 -25.90 -0.93 28.44
CA GLN A 81 -24.61 -1.28 29.06
C GLN A 81 -23.98 -0.03 29.71
N ASP A 82 -24.76 0.69 30.51
CA ASP A 82 -24.29 1.88 31.20
C ASP A 82 -23.70 1.54 32.59
N ASN A 83 -22.81 2.38 33.10
CA ASN A 83 -22.11 2.14 34.37
C ASN A 83 -23.04 1.90 35.57
N PHE A 84 -24.24 2.46 35.54
CA PHE A 84 -25.26 2.30 36.57
C PHE A 84 -26.16 1.06 36.39
N THR A 85 -25.95 0.24 35.35
CA THR A 85 -26.70 -0.99 35.09
C THR A 85 -25.78 -2.22 35.21
N ASP A 86 -26.32 -3.36 35.65
CA ASP A 86 -25.63 -4.67 35.61
C ASP A 86 -26.49 -5.72 34.88
N ASP A 87 -25.93 -6.92 34.67
CA ASP A 87 -26.61 -7.98 33.91
C ASP A 87 -27.90 -8.47 34.60
N ASN A 88 -27.97 -8.41 35.93
CA ASN A 88 -29.14 -8.83 36.70
C ASN A 88 -30.29 -7.81 36.58
N CYS A 89 -29.98 -6.52 36.73
CA CYS A 89 -30.92 -5.43 36.51
C CYS A 89 -31.43 -5.45 35.07
N ARG A 90 -30.55 -5.69 34.10
CA ARG A 90 -30.93 -5.79 32.69
C ARG A 90 -31.87 -6.95 32.40
N ALA A 91 -31.55 -8.14 32.91
CA ALA A 91 -32.39 -9.33 32.72
C ALA A 91 -33.80 -9.10 33.27
N LEU A 92 -33.90 -8.54 34.48
CA LEU A 92 -35.17 -8.29 35.14
C LEU A 92 -35.96 -7.14 34.52
N ALA A 93 -35.29 -6.06 34.09
CA ALA A 93 -35.91 -4.97 33.35
C ALA A 93 -36.50 -5.46 32.02
N ASN A 94 -35.78 -6.32 31.29
CA ASN A 94 -36.31 -6.97 30.09
C ASN A 94 -37.54 -7.83 30.42
N THR A 95 -37.53 -8.60 31.51
CA THR A 95 -38.72 -9.40 31.90
C THR A 95 -39.93 -8.52 32.25
N CYS A 96 -39.71 -7.32 32.80
CA CYS A 96 -40.78 -6.35 33.04
C CYS A 96 -41.33 -5.76 31.72
N LEU A 97 -40.44 -5.49 30.76
CA LEU A 97 -40.80 -4.98 29.43
C LEU A 97 -41.53 -6.04 28.59
N ASP A 98 -41.12 -7.31 28.68
CA ASP A 98 -41.77 -8.44 28.01
C ASP A 98 -43.24 -8.59 28.44
N SER A 99 -43.57 -8.23 29.68
CA SER A 99 -44.95 -8.21 30.19
C SER A 99 -45.85 -7.16 29.51
N ILE A 100 -45.29 -6.17 28.81
CA ILE A 100 -46.04 -5.16 28.07
C ILE A 100 -46.40 -5.66 26.67
N GLY A 101 -45.54 -6.47 26.05
CA GLY A 101 -45.74 -7.00 24.70
C GLY A 101 -45.51 -5.96 23.59
N ILE A 102 -46.29 -6.06 22.50
CA ILE A 102 -46.14 -5.20 21.31
C ILE A 102 -46.53 -3.76 21.65
N LEU A 103 -45.65 -2.82 21.32
CA LEU A 103 -45.86 -1.41 21.61
C LEU A 103 -46.80 -0.77 20.59
N GLY A 104 -48.04 -0.47 20.99
CA GLY A 104 -48.97 0.29 20.16
C GLY A 104 -48.62 1.78 20.05
N LYS A 105 -49.03 2.40 18.94
CA LYS A 105 -48.84 3.84 18.64
C LYS A 105 -49.16 4.79 19.79
N THR A 106 -50.27 4.60 20.49
CA THR A 106 -50.72 5.48 21.58
C THR A 106 -49.77 5.42 22.78
N THR A 107 -49.34 4.21 23.16
CA THR A 107 -48.37 4.00 24.23
C THR A 107 -47.01 4.58 23.84
N ALA A 108 -46.55 4.36 22.60
CA ALA A 108 -45.31 4.96 22.10
C ALA A 108 -45.35 6.50 22.12
N ALA A 109 -46.47 7.10 21.72
CA ALA A 109 -46.67 8.55 21.77
C ALA A 109 -46.61 9.08 23.22
N CYS A 110 -47.23 8.39 24.18
CA CYS A 110 -47.12 8.73 25.61
C CYS A 110 -45.67 8.65 26.10
N VAL A 111 -44.92 7.60 25.76
CA VAL A 111 -43.49 7.51 26.14
C VAL A 111 -42.71 8.70 25.59
N LEU A 112 -42.84 8.98 24.29
CA LEU A 112 -42.05 10.03 23.64
C LEU A 112 -42.47 11.43 24.08
N ASN A 113 -43.78 11.70 24.23
CA ASN A 113 -44.28 13.05 24.54
C ASN A 113 -44.25 13.37 26.04
N ASP A 114 -44.56 12.40 26.89
CA ASP A 114 -44.79 12.65 28.33
C ASP A 114 -43.54 12.35 29.16
N HIS A 115 -42.65 11.46 28.68
CA HIS A 115 -41.45 11.05 29.42
C HIS A 115 -40.13 11.45 28.74
N VAL A 116 -40.03 11.42 27.41
CA VAL A 116 -38.78 11.77 26.70
C VAL A 116 -38.72 13.26 26.36
N LYS A 117 -39.69 13.81 25.62
CA LYS A 117 -39.71 15.21 25.16
C LYS A 117 -39.43 16.23 26.28
N PRO A 118 -40.02 16.13 27.50
CA PRO A 118 -39.80 17.12 28.56
C PRO A 118 -38.35 17.24 29.01
N LEU A 119 -37.58 16.15 28.97
CA LEU A 119 -36.16 16.15 29.34
C LEU A 119 -35.31 17.04 28.41
N PHE A 120 -35.72 17.20 27.16
CA PHE A 120 -34.99 17.94 26.12
C PHE A 120 -35.58 19.33 25.83
N GLN A 121 -36.69 19.73 26.47
CA GLN A 121 -37.35 21.02 26.22
C GLN A 121 -36.44 22.23 26.52
N ALA A 122 -35.58 22.12 27.54
CA ALA A 122 -34.63 23.17 27.90
C ALA A 122 -33.38 23.19 27.00
N SER A 123 -33.18 22.18 26.15
CA SER A 123 -31.98 21.97 25.33
C SER A 123 -32.35 21.73 23.87
N VAL A 124 -33.04 22.70 23.26
CA VAL A 124 -33.58 22.56 21.90
C VAL A 124 -32.44 22.60 20.86
N HIS A 125 -32.37 21.55 20.03
CA HIS A 125 -31.40 21.46 18.96
C HIS A 125 -31.49 22.64 17.96
N PRO A 126 -30.37 23.30 17.60
CA PRO A 126 -30.39 24.50 16.77
C PRO A 126 -30.85 24.23 15.33
N GLY A 127 -30.62 23.01 14.82
CA GLY A 127 -30.96 22.61 13.46
C GLY A 127 -32.40 22.14 13.25
N VAL A 128 -33.21 21.98 14.31
CA VAL A 128 -34.53 21.33 14.22
C VAL A 128 -35.60 22.05 15.06
N HIS A 129 -36.84 22.08 14.57
CA HIS A 129 -38.01 22.52 15.35
C HIS A 129 -38.47 21.41 16.32
N LEU A 130 -38.59 21.72 17.61
CA LEU A 130 -38.97 20.73 18.63
C LEU A 130 -40.37 20.12 18.40
N ASP A 131 -41.31 20.90 17.85
CA ASP A 131 -42.69 20.44 17.66
C ASP A 131 -42.92 19.68 16.36
N SER A 132 -42.15 19.97 15.31
CA SER A 132 -42.33 19.35 14.00
C SER A 132 -41.23 18.38 13.61
N GLY A 133 -40.10 18.35 14.32
CA GLY A 133 -38.91 17.58 13.96
C GLY A 133 -38.23 18.00 12.66
N ARG A 134 -38.76 19.02 11.97
CA ARG A 134 -38.25 19.49 10.66
C ARG A 134 -37.05 20.41 10.80
N ILE A 135 -36.24 20.44 9.74
CA ILE A 135 -35.04 21.27 9.60
C ILE A 135 -35.37 22.77 9.75
N LYS A 136 -34.51 23.50 10.47
CA LYS A 136 -34.48 24.96 10.52
C LYS A 136 -33.51 25.50 9.46
N HIS A 137 -33.98 26.37 8.57
CA HIS A 137 -33.15 26.94 7.49
C HIS A 137 -32.11 27.99 7.97
N ASN A 138 -32.30 28.58 9.16
CA ASN A 138 -31.41 29.60 9.74
C ASN A 138 -30.94 29.20 11.16
N ALA A 139 -30.21 28.09 11.28
CA ALA A 139 -29.70 27.61 12.56
C ALA A 139 -28.49 28.42 13.06
N ILE A 140 -28.55 28.92 14.30
CA ILE A 140 -27.44 29.62 14.97
C ILE A 140 -26.49 28.59 15.58
N SER A 141 -25.16 28.77 15.47
CA SER A 141 -24.19 27.93 16.19
C SER A 141 -24.08 28.38 17.64
N VAL A 142 -24.35 27.51 18.61
CA VAL A 142 -24.29 27.86 20.03
C VAL A 142 -23.41 26.84 20.76
N GLN A 143 -22.17 27.24 21.09
CA GLN A 143 -21.22 26.46 21.88
C GLN A 143 -21.52 26.47 23.40
N ASN A 144 -22.36 27.39 23.88
CA ASN A 144 -22.49 27.70 25.31
C ASN A 144 -23.63 26.97 26.04
N MET A 145 -24.18 25.86 25.53
CA MET A 145 -25.41 25.26 26.08
C MET A 145 -25.28 23.83 26.64
N TYR A 146 -24.08 23.28 26.77
CA TYR A 146 -23.90 21.82 26.89
C TYR A 146 -23.61 21.25 28.29
N ASP A 147 -23.26 22.08 29.27
CA ASP A 147 -22.86 21.57 30.60
C ASP A 147 -24.04 21.41 31.58
N GLU A 148 -25.06 22.26 31.50
CA GLU A 148 -26.22 22.26 32.40
C GLU A 148 -27.50 21.73 31.74
N GLN A 149 -27.39 20.67 30.94
CA GLN A 149 -28.56 20.12 30.24
C GLN A 149 -29.37 19.19 31.14
N PRO A 150 -30.68 19.45 31.39
CA PRO A 150 -31.48 18.67 32.33
C PRO A 150 -31.55 17.17 32.01
N TRP A 151 -31.48 16.79 30.73
CA TRP A 151 -31.50 15.38 30.32
C TRP A 151 -30.23 14.62 30.73
N LYS A 152 -29.09 15.28 30.93
CA LYS A 152 -27.85 14.63 31.40
C LYS A 152 -27.91 14.24 32.87
N ILE A 153 -28.58 15.07 33.67
CA ILE A 153 -28.67 14.92 35.13
C ILE A 153 -29.94 14.15 35.51
N ASN A 154 -31.11 14.63 35.07
CA ASN A 154 -32.42 14.07 35.43
C ASN A 154 -32.94 13.03 34.43
N GLY A 155 -32.29 12.90 33.27
CA GLY A 155 -32.66 11.99 32.20
C GLY A 155 -31.70 10.83 32.01
N ALA A 156 -31.04 10.35 33.08
CA ALA A 156 -30.10 9.24 33.00
C ALA A 156 -30.75 8.00 32.34
N GLY A 157 -30.15 7.50 31.26
CA GLY A 157 -30.68 6.37 30.48
C GLY A 157 -31.85 6.71 29.54
N CYS A 158 -32.17 8.00 29.33
CA CYS A 158 -33.20 8.40 28.37
C CYS A 158 -32.92 7.92 26.93
N TRP A 159 -31.65 7.77 26.55
CA TRP A 159 -31.24 7.16 25.28
C TRP A 159 -31.68 5.69 25.18
N ASN A 160 -31.66 4.92 26.28
CA ASN A 160 -32.15 3.54 26.28
C ASN A 160 -33.67 3.48 26.14
N ILE A 161 -34.40 4.40 26.78
CA ILE A 161 -35.86 4.55 26.60
C ILE A 161 -36.16 4.84 25.13
N LEU A 162 -35.47 5.82 24.54
CA LEU A 162 -35.66 6.21 23.14
C LEU A 162 -35.33 5.06 22.18
N LYS A 163 -34.19 4.38 22.38
CA LYS A 163 -33.77 3.20 21.61
C LYS A 163 -34.78 2.06 21.71
N TRP A 164 -35.19 1.69 22.92
CA TRP A 164 -36.15 0.60 23.14
C TRP A 164 -37.49 0.91 22.49
N THR A 165 -37.98 2.15 22.65
CA THR A 165 -39.24 2.60 22.04
C THR A 165 -39.16 2.49 20.51
N LEU A 166 -38.08 2.96 19.88
CA LEU A 166 -37.88 2.85 18.44
C LEU A 166 -37.86 1.40 17.95
N LEU A 167 -37.13 0.50 18.62
CA LEU A 167 -37.02 -0.91 18.24
C LEU A 167 -38.34 -1.69 18.37
N ASN A 168 -39.23 -1.26 19.26
CA ASN A 168 -40.51 -1.94 19.51
C ASN A 168 -41.69 -1.30 18.77
N MET A 169 -41.51 -0.16 18.10
CA MET A 169 -42.50 0.39 17.18
C MET A 169 -42.49 -0.32 15.82
N ASP A 170 -43.65 -0.32 15.16
CA ASP A 170 -43.79 -0.67 13.75
C ASP A 170 -43.31 0.48 12.85
N SER A 171 -42.86 0.16 11.63
CA SER A 171 -42.34 1.16 10.68
C SER A 171 -43.35 2.27 10.34
N HIS A 172 -44.65 1.95 10.33
CA HIS A 172 -45.72 2.93 10.12
C HIS A 172 -45.86 3.91 11.29
N ASP A 173 -45.70 3.42 12.52
CA ASP A 173 -45.76 4.26 13.73
C ASP A 173 -44.53 5.16 13.84
N VAL A 174 -43.35 4.65 13.45
CA VAL A 174 -42.14 5.47 13.31
C VAL A 174 -42.37 6.60 12.29
N GLU A 175 -43.01 6.34 11.15
CA GLU A 175 -43.33 7.39 10.17
C GLU A 175 -44.29 8.47 10.71
N THR A 176 -45.11 8.15 11.72
CA THR A 176 -45.96 9.16 12.36
C THR A 176 -45.25 9.89 13.50
N LEU A 177 -44.46 9.17 14.31
CA LEU A 177 -43.92 9.67 15.59
C LEU A 177 -42.47 10.15 15.51
N TRP A 178 -41.80 10.04 14.36
CA TRP A 178 -40.43 10.55 14.17
C TRP A 178 -40.21 12.01 14.61
N PRO A 179 -41.18 12.96 14.52
CA PRO A 179 -40.95 14.33 14.97
C PRO A 179 -40.60 14.44 16.45
N LEU A 180 -41.05 13.49 17.27
CA LEU A 180 -40.77 13.44 18.70
C LEU A 180 -39.43 12.77 19.01
N ALA A 181 -38.95 11.89 18.12
CA ALA A 181 -37.73 11.11 18.33
C ALA A 181 -36.46 11.80 17.77
N ILE A 182 -36.57 12.54 16.66
CA ILE A 182 -35.41 13.17 16.00
C ILE A 182 -34.74 14.28 16.84
N PRO A 183 -35.45 15.21 17.50
CA PRO A 183 -34.78 16.25 18.27
C PRO A 183 -33.93 15.71 19.44
N PRO A 184 -34.43 14.78 20.28
CA PRO A 184 -33.60 14.11 21.29
C PRO A 184 -32.41 13.36 20.69
N LEU A 185 -32.63 12.64 19.58
CA LEU A 185 -31.59 11.90 18.87
C LEU A 185 -30.43 12.81 18.42
N LEU A 186 -30.74 13.92 17.74
CA LEU A 186 -29.72 14.85 17.26
C LEU A 186 -29.02 15.57 18.41
N THR A 187 -29.73 15.86 19.50
CA THR A 187 -29.12 16.44 20.71
C THR A 187 -28.05 15.52 21.30
N LEU A 188 -28.29 14.21 21.33
CA LEU A 188 -27.29 13.22 21.75
C LEU A 188 -26.10 13.16 20.77
N LEU A 189 -26.39 13.12 19.46
CA LEU A 189 -25.38 12.91 18.42
C LEU A 189 -24.46 14.14 18.20
N ASP A 190 -25.01 15.34 18.40
CA ASP A 190 -24.29 16.61 18.27
C ASP A 190 -23.71 17.14 19.60
N ASP A 191 -23.84 16.38 20.70
CA ASP A 191 -23.22 16.72 21.98
C ASP A 191 -21.69 16.80 21.85
N TYR A 192 -21.04 17.74 22.53
CA TYR A 192 -19.59 17.88 22.42
C TYR A 192 -18.83 16.72 23.10
N LYS A 193 -19.43 16.03 24.09
CA LYS A 193 -18.78 14.92 24.78
C LYS A 193 -18.94 13.62 23.97
N PRO A 194 -17.84 12.91 23.65
CA PRO A 194 -17.84 11.67 22.88
C PRO A 194 -18.77 10.57 23.42
N VAL A 195 -18.91 10.46 24.74
CA VAL A 195 -19.72 9.42 25.40
C VAL A 195 -21.20 9.54 25.03
N TYR A 196 -21.76 10.76 24.96
CA TYR A 196 -23.15 10.97 24.54
C TYR A 196 -23.34 10.80 23.04
N LYS A 197 -22.33 11.17 22.24
CA LYS A 197 -22.34 10.88 20.80
C LYS A 197 -22.50 9.39 20.53
N LEU A 198 -21.79 8.52 21.28
CA LEU A 198 -21.94 7.06 21.18
C LEU A 198 -23.38 6.61 21.42
N LYS A 199 -24.05 7.17 22.44
CA LYS A 199 -25.47 6.88 22.70
C LYS A 199 -26.35 7.37 21.55
N GLY A 200 -26.06 8.54 20.98
CA GLY A 200 -26.74 9.05 19.79
C GLY A 200 -26.59 8.13 18.57
N VAL A 201 -25.39 7.59 18.34
CA VAL A 201 -25.12 6.61 17.27
C VAL A 201 -25.92 5.32 17.48
N ASP A 202 -25.95 4.80 18.71
CA ASP A 202 -26.72 3.59 19.05
C ASP A 202 -28.23 3.76 18.82
N VAL A 203 -28.78 4.93 19.20
CA VAL A 203 -30.18 5.26 18.92
C VAL A 203 -30.41 5.46 17.41
N THR A 204 -29.45 6.03 16.67
CA THR A 204 -29.54 6.15 15.20
C THR A 204 -29.61 4.77 14.55
N GLN A 205 -28.78 3.81 14.99
CA GLN A 205 -28.86 2.44 14.49
C GLN A 205 -30.24 1.81 14.73
N ALA A 206 -30.86 2.08 15.89
CA ALA A 206 -32.23 1.62 16.17
C ALA A 206 -33.27 2.28 15.25
N LEU A 207 -33.15 3.58 14.99
CA LEU A 207 -33.99 4.29 14.03
C LEU A 207 -33.86 3.70 12.62
N LEU A 208 -32.64 3.49 12.14
CA LEU A 208 -32.39 2.97 10.77
C LEU A 208 -32.94 1.56 10.55
N LYS A 209 -33.06 0.74 11.59
CA LYS A 209 -33.68 -0.60 11.50
C LYS A 209 -35.19 -0.54 11.26
N LYS A 210 -35.85 0.58 11.56
CA LYS A 210 -37.32 0.69 11.59
C LYS A 210 -37.87 1.78 10.67
N ALA A 211 -37.14 2.86 10.45
CA ALA A 211 -37.55 3.97 9.61
C ALA A 211 -37.58 3.58 8.12
N PRO A 212 -38.65 3.88 7.39
CA PRO A 212 -38.68 3.66 5.95
C PRO A 212 -37.74 4.65 5.23
N ALA A 213 -37.05 4.20 4.18
CA ALA A 213 -36.12 5.02 3.41
C ALA A 213 -36.74 6.33 2.90
N SER A 214 -37.99 6.26 2.41
CA SER A 214 -38.73 7.41 1.88
C SER A 214 -38.99 8.51 2.93
N LEU A 215 -39.11 8.15 4.21
CA LEU A 215 -39.28 9.11 5.30
C LEU A 215 -38.02 9.97 5.45
N LEU A 216 -36.85 9.32 5.50
CA LEU A 216 -35.58 10.00 5.75
C LEU A 216 -35.29 11.01 4.63
N SER A 217 -35.38 10.58 3.37
CA SER A 217 -35.10 11.43 2.21
C SER A 217 -36.10 12.57 2.02
N ARG A 218 -37.40 12.32 2.23
CA ARG A 218 -38.43 13.36 2.01
C ARG A 218 -38.40 14.45 3.08
N THR A 219 -37.93 14.13 4.28
CA THR A 219 -37.91 15.07 5.42
C THR A 219 -36.58 15.81 5.56
N GLY A 220 -35.53 15.38 4.84
CA GLY A 220 -34.16 15.88 4.95
C GLY A 220 -33.44 15.43 6.23
N VAL A 221 -34.03 14.51 6.99
CA VAL A 221 -33.44 13.96 8.21
C VAL A 221 -32.16 13.18 7.88
N ASP A 222 -32.09 12.56 6.72
CA ASP A 222 -30.88 11.91 6.19
C ASP A 222 -29.67 12.88 6.13
N GLU A 223 -29.84 14.09 5.59
CA GLU A 223 -28.77 15.08 5.51
C GLU A 223 -28.28 15.53 6.89
N LEU A 224 -29.21 15.70 7.85
CA LEU A 224 -28.87 16.00 9.24
C LEU A 224 -28.09 14.86 9.88
N LEU A 225 -28.55 13.61 9.74
CA LEU A 225 -27.86 12.44 10.28
C LEU A 225 -26.47 12.28 9.68
N PHE A 226 -26.30 12.47 8.36
CA PHE A 226 -24.97 12.46 7.73
C PHE A 226 -24.05 13.52 8.32
N LYS A 227 -24.56 14.74 8.55
CA LYS A 227 -23.78 15.83 9.14
C LYS A 227 -23.35 15.50 10.58
N SER A 228 -24.28 15.05 11.41
CA SER A 228 -24.04 14.77 12.84
C SER A 228 -23.15 13.53 13.03
N LEU A 229 -23.35 12.45 12.25
CA LEU A 229 -22.47 11.28 12.25
C LEU A 229 -21.04 11.63 11.79
N ARG A 230 -20.90 12.46 10.75
CA ARG A 230 -19.58 12.98 10.33
C ARG A 230 -18.94 13.81 11.45
N GLY A 231 -19.71 14.65 12.15
CA GLY A 231 -19.24 15.40 13.31
C GLY A 231 -18.73 14.49 14.44
N ALA A 232 -19.39 13.35 14.66
CA ALA A 232 -18.92 12.36 15.63
C ALA A 232 -17.56 11.74 15.25
N LEU A 233 -17.37 11.41 13.96
CA LEU A 233 -16.14 10.84 13.43
C LEU A 233 -14.92 11.76 13.49
N LEU A 234 -15.10 13.07 13.64
CA LEU A 234 -14.00 14.03 13.72
C LEU A 234 -13.35 14.11 15.12
N ASN A 235 -13.92 13.46 16.15
CA ASN A 235 -13.40 13.46 17.53
C ASN A 235 -12.30 12.42 17.77
N LEU A 236 -11.31 12.35 16.88
CA LEU A 236 -10.25 11.35 16.88
C LEU A 236 -9.23 11.52 18.01
N THR A 237 -9.27 12.64 18.72
CA THR A 237 -8.41 12.95 19.87
C THR A 237 -9.05 12.60 21.22
N SER A 238 -10.21 11.95 21.23
CA SER A 238 -10.85 11.50 22.48
C SER A 238 -10.48 10.06 22.83
N ASP A 239 -10.60 9.69 24.10
CA ASP A 239 -10.39 8.30 24.54
C ASP A 239 -11.46 7.35 23.99
N SER A 240 -12.65 7.89 23.70
CA SER A 240 -13.74 7.15 23.04
C SER A 240 -13.59 7.06 21.52
N ALA A 241 -12.52 7.60 20.92
CA ALA A 241 -12.34 7.62 19.47
C ALA A 241 -12.37 6.22 18.81
N PRO A 242 -11.73 5.16 19.37
CA PRO A 242 -11.80 3.82 18.79
C PRO A 242 -13.24 3.27 18.73
N GLU A 243 -14.01 3.47 19.79
CA GLU A 243 -15.41 3.02 19.87
C GLU A 243 -16.31 3.84 18.94
N LEU A 244 -16.08 5.16 18.85
CA LEU A 244 -16.78 6.04 17.92
C LEU A 244 -16.57 5.59 16.47
N LEU A 245 -15.33 5.28 16.06
CA LEU A 245 -15.05 4.74 14.74
C LEU A 245 -15.80 3.43 14.51
N ARG A 246 -15.71 2.49 15.46
CA ARG A 246 -16.32 1.16 15.39
C ARG A 246 -17.84 1.21 15.23
N MET A 247 -18.53 2.10 15.93
CA MET A 247 -19.99 2.18 15.89
C MET A 247 -20.51 3.11 14.79
N THR A 248 -19.84 4.23 14.56
CA THR A 248 -20.35 5.29 13.69
C THR A 248 -20.18 4.96 12.21
N ILE A 249 -19.06 4.33 11.80
CA ILE A 249 -18.86 3.98 10.38
C ILE A 249 -19.90 2.97 9.89
N PRO A 250 -20.16 1.84 10.56
CA PRO A 250 -21.23 0.93 10.16
C PRO A 250 -22.61 1.60 10.15
N CYS A 251 -22.89 2.49 11.11
CA CYS A 251 -24.13 3.28 11.12
C CYS A 251 -24.24 4.21 9.91
N TYR A 252 -23.15 4.90 9.57
CA TYR A 252 -23.06 5.77 8.39
C TYR A 252 -23.26 4.99 7.11
N LEU A 253 -22.60 3.82 6.96
CA LEU A 253 -22.78 2.92 5.81
C LEU A 253 -24.22 2.42 5.70
N ALA A 254 -24.85 2.03 6.81
CA ALA A 254 -26.25 1.62 6.82
C ALA A 254 -27.20 2.75 6.37
N LEU A 255 -26.93 3.99 6.77
CA LEU A 255 -27.70 5.15 6.30
C LEU A 255 -27.52 5.36 4.78
N ILE A 256 -26.31 5.21 4.25
CA ILE A 256 -26.07 5.23 2.79
C ILE A 256 -26.87 4.12 2.11
N ASP A 257 -26.83 2.88 2.61
CA ASP A 257 -27.52 1.74 1.99
C ASP A 257 -29.05 1.89 1.98
N ILE A 258 -29.62 2.56 2.99
CA ILE A 258 -31.07 2.81 3.07
C ILE A 258 -31.48 3.94 2.13
N VAL A 259 -30.71 5.02 2.07
CA VAL A 259 -31.12 6.29 1.42
C VAL A 259 -30.64 6.39 -0.03
N LEU A 260 -29.48 5.83 -0.36
CA LEU A 260 -28.80 6.05 -1.63
C LEU A 260 -28.63 4.75 -2.44
N PRO A 261 -29.19 4.69 -3.66
CA PRO A 261 -29.00 3.55 -4.56
C PRO A 261 -27.53 3.29 -4.92
N ASN A 262 -27.22 2.05 -5.33
CA ASN A 262 -25.84 1.62 -5.62
C ASN A 262 -25.14 2.41 -6.74
N ASP A 263 -25.89 2.87 -7.76
CA ASP A 263 -25.34 3.62 -8.91
C ASP A 263 -25.40 5.15 -8.75
N ASP A 264 -25.65 5.66 -7.54
CA ASP A 264 -25.75 7.11 -7.31
C ASP A 264 -24.36 7.75 -7.11
N LEU A 265 -24.08 8.85 -7.83
CA LEU A 265 -22.88 9.67 -7.62
C LEU A 265 -22.80 10.21 -6.19
N LYS A 266 -23.95 10.48 -5.56
CA LYS A 266 -24.02 10.91 -4.15
C LYS A 266 -23.49 9.82 -3.21
N ARG A 267 -23.80 8.54 -3.48
CA ARG A 267 -23.28 7.40 -2.71
C ARG A 267 -21.76 7.36 -2.76
N TYR A 268 -21.19 7.43 -3.96
CA TYR A 268 -19.74 7.48 -4.14
C TYR A 268 -19.10 8.66 -3.39
N THR A 269 -19.75 9.83 -3.45
CA THR A 269 -19.28 11.04 -2.76
C THR A 269 -19.26 10.84 -1.24
N LYS A 270 -20.35 10.33 -0.65
CA LYS A 270 -20.44 10.06 0.79
C LYS A 270 -19.45 9.02 1.28
N LEU A 271 -19.24 7.94 0.53
CA LEU A 271 -18.22 6.94 0.85
C LEU A 271 -16.80 7.53 0.77
N SER A 272 -16.54 8.39 -0.21
CA SER A 272 -15.26 9.06 -0.39
C SER A 272 -14.94 10.09 0.70
N GLU A 273 -15.97 10.80 1.20
CA GLU A 273 -15.86 11.73 2.34
C GLU A 273 -15.30 11.02 3.58
N ILE A 274 -15.70 9.77 3.86
CA ILE A 274 -15.17 9.02 5.02
C ILE A 274 -13.65 8.84 4.91
N ILE A 275 -13.14 8.45 3.74
CA ILE A 275 -11.70 8.25 3.55
C ILE A 275 -10.94 9.58 3.65
N THR A 276 -11.47 10.62 3.00
CA THR A 276 -10.78 11.91 2.84
C THR A 276 -10.85 12.81 4.07
N ASP A 277 -11.95 12.78 4.81
CA ASP A 277 -12.18 13.66 5.96
C ASP A 277 -11.87 12.99 7.30
N VAL A 278 -11.96 11.66 7.39
CA VAL A 278 -11.83 10.91 8.65
C VAL A 278 -10.59 10.04 8.65
N ILE A 279 -10.48 9.08 7.71
CA ILE A 279 -9.42 8.07 7.76
C ILE A 279 -8.03 8.68 7.50
N ILE A 280 -7.85 9.36 6.36
CA ILE A 280 -6.54 9.92 5.99
C ILE A 280 -6.09 11.00 6.98
N PRO A 281 -6.92 12.00 7.36
CA PRO A 281 -6.52 12.97 8.37
C PRO A 281 -6.28 12.32 9.73
N GLY A 282 -7.09 11.32 10.09
CA GLY A 282 -6.94 10.56 11.32
C GLY A 282 -5.56 9.94 11.49
N TRP A 283 -4.99 9.38 10.41
CA TRP A 283 -3.65 8.82 10.43
C TRP A 283 -2.54 9.85 10.71
N LEU A 284 -2.74 11.12 10.31
CA LEU A 284 -1.78 12.18 10.57
C LEU A 284 -1.73 12.55 12.06
N TYR A 285 -2.89 12.56 12.73
CA TYR A 285 -3.03 12.99 14.12
C TYR A 285 -2.99 11.84 15.15
N ALA A 286 -3.20 10.59 14.71
CA ALA A 286 -3.22 9.40 15.57
C ALA A 286 -1.86 8.70 15.71
N SER A 287 -0.76 9.29 15.22
CA SER A 287 0.58 8.69 15.30
C SER A 287 1.04 8.37 16.73
N SER A 288 0.46 9.05 17.73
CA SER A 288 0.70 8.78 19.16
C SER A 288 -0.35 7.88 19.84
N ARG A 289 -1.37 7.38 19.10
CA ARG A 289 -2.46 6.55 19.63
C ARG A 289 -2.72 5.35 18.73
N VAL A 290 -2.08 4.24 19.09
CA VAL A 290 -2.09 3.03 18.26
C VAL A 290 -3.48 2.39 18.20
N GLU A 291 -4.33 2.50 19.24
CA GLU A 291 -5.69 1.93 19.19
C GLU A 291 -6.57 2.61 18.12
N VAL A 292 -6.43 3.92 17.96
CA VAL A 292 -7.14 4.68 16.92
C VAL A 292 -6.65 4.26 15.53
N MET A 293 -5.35 4.02 15.37
CA MET A 293 -4.78 3.50 14.13
C MET A 293 -5.32 2.11 13.79
N VAL A 294 -5.34 1.17 14.75
CA VAL A 294 -5.89 -0.18 14.57
C VAL A 294 -7.35 -0.11 14.12
N GLU A 295 -8.19 0.63 14.84
CA GLU A 295 -9.60 0.74 14.51
C GLU A 295 -9.84 1.46 13.20
N SER A 296 -9.08 2.51 12.87
CA SER A 296 -9.22 3.22 11.59
C SER A 296 -8.90 2.31 10.39
N VAL A 297 -7.92 1.41 10.50
CA VAL A 297 -7.60 0.44 9.45
C VAL A 297 -8.66 -0.66 9.37
N TYR A 298 -9.16 -1.11 10.52
CA TYR A 298 -10.24 -2.09 10.60
C TYR A 298 -11.50 -1.56 9.90
N VAL A 299 -11.98 -0.37 10.25
CA VAL A 299 -13.19 0.22 9.65
C VAL A 299 -12.99 0.65 8.20
N LEU A 300 -11.76 0.98 7.77
CA LEU A 300 -11.43 1.24 6.38
C LEU A 300 -11.79 0.04 5.49
N SER A 301 -11.66 -1.19 5.98
CA SER A 301 -12.03 -2.39 5.22
C SER A 301 -13.51 -2.36 4.80
N PHE A 302 -14.43 -1.94 5.68
CA PHE A 302 -15.85 -1.81 5.35
C PHE A 302 -16.10 -0.74 4.29
N VAL A 303 -15.39 0.38 4.36
CA VAL A 303 -15.52 1.47 3.39
C VAL A 303 -14.96 1.06 2.02
N VAL A 304 -13.81 0.38 2.00
CA VAL A 304 -13.21 -0.16 0.76
C VAL A 304 -14.13 -1.21 0.14
N GLN A 305 -14.75 -2.06 0.95
CA GLN A 305 -15.73 -3.05 0.49
C GLN A 305 -16.93 -2.35 -0.16
N ALA A 306 -17.49 -1.32 0.49
CA ALA A 306 -18.61 -0.55 -0.02
C ALA A 306 -18.28 0.24 -1.30
N LEU A 307 -17.04 0.73 -1.44
CA LEU A 307 -16.57 1.46 -2.63
C LEU A 307 -16.30 0.55 -3.84
N GLY A 308 -15.95 -0.72 -3.62
CA GLY A 308 -15.53 -1.62 -4.70
C GLY A 308 -14.40 -1.02 -5.56
N ALA A 309 -14.59 -0.99 -6.88
CA ALA A 309 -13.64 -0.39 -7.82
C ALA A 309 -13.41 1.12 -7.60
N GLY A 310 -14.33 1.83 -6.93
CA GLY A 310 -14.18 3.23 -6.57
C GLY A 310 -12.98 3.49 -5.64
N SER A 311 -12.51 2.46 -4.93
CA SER A 311 -11.31 2.51 -4.07
C SER A 311 -10.02 2.79 -4.84
N ILE A 312 -10.00 2.56 -6.17
CA ILE A 312 -8.83 2.80 -7.03
C ILE A 312 -8.32 4.25 -6.95
N ARG A 313 -9.21 5.22 -6.71
CA ARG A 313 -8.84 6.64 -6.56
C ARG A 313 -7.88 6.87 -5.38
N PHE A 314 -7.95 6.03 -4.35
CA PHE A 314 -7.27 6.22 -3.08
C PHE A 314 -6.03 5.34 -2.90
N LEU A 315 -5.64 4.55 -3.90
CA LEU A 315 -4.50 3.63 -3.80
C LEU A 315 -3.20 4.33 -3.37
N LYS A 316 -2.99 5.56 -3.85
CA LYS A 316 -1.81 6.37 -3.49
C LYS A 316 -1.73 6.72 -2.00
N ALA A 317 -2.87 6.86 -1.33
CA ALA A 317 -2.91 7.12 0.11
C ALA A 317 -2.94 5.81 0.92
N ILE A 318 -3.72 4.82 0.46
CA ILE A 318 -4.00 3.60 1.23
C ILE A 318 -2.84 2.60 1.17
N ILE A 319 -2.31 2.28 -0.03
CA ILE A 319 -1.30 1.21 -0.15
C ILE A 319 -0.03 1.51 0.64
N PRO A 320 0.58 2.71 0.55
CA PRO A 320 1.78 3.02 1.34
C PRO A 320 1.55 2.82 2.84
N GLN A 321 0.45 3.33 3.38
CA GLN A 321 0.13 3.23 4.81
C GLN A 321 -0.07 1.77 5.24
N LEU A 322 -0.88 0.99 4.51
CA LEU A 322 -1.13 -0.41 4.85
C LEU A 322 0.16 -1.23 4.80
N THR A 323 1.03 -0.99 3.81
CA THR A 323 2.32 -1.70 3.70
C THR A 323 3.32 -1.29 4.78
N GLU A 324 3.30 -0.05 5.25
CA GLU A 324 4.15 0.40 6.37
C GLU A 324 3.68 -0.18 7.71
N ASN A 325 2.36 -0.28 7.90
CA ASN A 325 1.79 -0.90 9.10
C ASN A 325 2.09 -2.40 9.21
N LEU A 326 2.49 -3.08 8.12
CA LEU A 326 2.99 -4.45 8.18
C LEU A 326 4.36 -4.54 8.87
N PHE A 327 5.14 -3.46 8.88
CA PHE A 327 6.45 -3.37 9.54
C PHE A 327 6.57 -2.03 10.29
N PRO A 328 5.88 -1.88 11.43
CA PRO A 328 5.88 -0.62 12.17
C PRO A 328 7.25 -0.35 12.79
N LYS A 329 7.67 0.93 12.81
CA LYS A 329 8.92 1.34 13.48
C LYS A 329 8.81 1.16 15.00
N GLU A 330 9.94 0.89 15.66
CA GLU A 330 10.20 0.45 17.05
C GLU A 330 9.49 1.19 18.23
N PHE A 331 8.51 2.06 18.01
CA PHE A 331 7.87 2.89 19.03
C PHE A 331 6.53 2.36 19.58
N SER A 332 6.10 1.12 19.29
CA SER A 332 4.81 0.57 19.75
C SER A 332 4.94 -0.71 20.59
N LEU A 333 4.10 -0.80 21.64
CA LEU A 333 3.93 -2.00 22.47
C LEU A 333 3.62 -3.24 21.60
N ALA A 334 4.30 -4.36 21.87
CA ALA A 334 4.29 -5.56 21.02
C ALA A 334 2.88 -6.13 20.70
N HIS A 335 1.92 -6.08 21.63
CA HIS A 335 0.56 -6.59 21.40
C HIS A 335 -0.25 -5.70 20.43
N THR A 336 -0.14 -4.38 20.54
CA THR A 336 -0.90 -3.46 19.68
C THR A 336 -0.35 -3.46 18.24
N THR A 337 0.93 -3.78 18.08
CA THR A 337 1.60 -4.01 16.80
C THR A 337 0.99 -5.17 16.01
N GLY A 338 0.74 -6.34 16.64
CA GLY A 338 0.19 -7.51 15.96
C GLY A 338 -1.22 -7.28 15.40
N LYS A 339 -2.11 -6.66 16.18
CA LYS A 339 -3.48 -6.31 15.75
C LYS A 339 -3.47 -5.34 14.57
N LEU A 340 -2.56 -4.36 14.58
CA LEU A 340 -2.40 -3.42 13.47
C LEU A 340 -1.91 -4.10 12.20
N GLN A 341 -0.94 -5.02 12.30
CA GLN A 341 -0.44 -5.81 11.18
C GLN A 341 -1.55 -6.67 10.56
N ILE A 342 -2.33 -7.39 11.38
CA ILE A 342 -3.44 -8.23 10.92
C ILE A 342 -4.52 -7.38 10.23
N ALA A 343 -4.95 -6.28 10.87
CA ALA A 343 -5.95 -5.38 10.28
C ALA A 343 -5.45 -4.80 8.94
N SER A 344 -4.17 -4.44 8.87
CA SER A 344 -3.56 -3.91 7.65
C SER A 344 -3.45 -4.95 6.55
N ALA A 345 -3.08 -6.19 6.89
CA ALA A 345 -3.00 -7.30 5.94
C ALA A 345 -4.39 -7.65 5.36
N LYS A 346 -5.42 -7.72 6.21
CA LYS A 346 -6.82 -7.92 5.80
C LYS A 346 -7.31 -6.82 4.86
N CYS A 347 -7.11 -5.56 5.24
CA CYS A 347 -7.51 -4.43 4.41
C CYS A 347 -6.74 -4.39 3.08
N LEU A 348 -5.44 -4.73 3.09
CA LEU A 348 -4.60 -4.73 1.89
C LEU A 348 -5.06 -5.78 0.89
N LEU A 349 -5.39 -6.99 1.34
CA LEU A 349 -5.92 -8.06 0.50
C LEU A 349 -7.24 -7.64 -0.18
N LEU A 350 -8.12 -6.97 0.57
CA LEU A 350 -9.38 -6.45 0.04
C LEU A 350 -9.16 -5.35 -1.01
N VAL A 351 -8.27 -4.39 -0.72
CA VAL A 351 -7.87 -3.35 -1.69
C VAL A 351 -7.30 -4.00 -2.97
N MET A 352 -6.48 -5.03 -2.83
CA MET A 352 -5.90 -5.74 -3.96
C MET A 352 -6.96 -6.41 -4.83
N THR A 353 -7.94 -7.06 -4.20
CA THR A 353 -9.05 -7.72 -4.88
C THR A 353 -9.91 -6.71 -5.65
N ASN A 354 -10.22 -5.56 -5.04
CA ASN A 354 -11.04 -4.52 -5.65
C ASN A 354 -10.31 -3.75 -6.76
N ALA A 355 -8.99 -3.66 -6.69
CA ALA A 355 -8.16 -2.86 -7.61
C ALA A 355 -7.24 -3.70 -8.50
N ARG A 356 -7.54 -4.99 -8.73
CA ARG A 356 -6.73 -5.95 -9.50
C ARG A 356 -6.01 -5.37 -10.72
N PRO A 357 -6.66 -4.62 -11.64
CA PRO A 357 -5.99 -4.08 -12.84
C PRO A 357 -4.88 -3.05 -12.56
N ARG A 358 -4.88 -2.45 -11.36
CA ARG A 358 -3.92 -1.42 -10.94
C ARG A 358 -2.87 -1.94 -9.95
N ILE A 359 -3.07 -3.12 -9.37
CA ILE A 359 -2.10 -3.73 -8.44
C ILE A 359 -0.71 -3.97 -9.04
N PRO A 360 -0.55 -4.29 -10.34
CA PRO A 360 0.79 -4.43 -10.94
C PRO A 360 1.70 -3.19 -10.78
N TYR A 361 1.13 -1.97 -10.68
CA TYR A 361 1.90 -0.75 -10.42
C TYR A 361 2.42 -0.65 -8.98
N TRP A 362 1.77 -1.35 -8.04
CA TRP A 362 2.07 -1.34 -6.60
C TRP A 362 2.77 -2.60 -6.10
N ARG A 363 2.91 -3.62 -6.96
CA ARG A 363 3.40 -4.97 -6.62
C ARG A 363 4.68 -4.96 -5.80
N ILE A 364 5.63 -4.09 -6.13
CA ILE A 364 6.95 -4.06 -5.47
C ILE A 364 6.82 -3.48 -4.06
N ARG A 365 6.00 -2.44 -3.88
CA ARG A 365 5.74 -1.85 -2.56
C ARG A 365 5.00 -2.83 -1.63
N ILE A 366 3.99 -3.52 -2.17
CA ILE A 366 3.24 -4.55 -1.43
C ILE A 366 4.17 -5.69 -1.01
N LEU A 367 5.03 -6.14 -1.93
CA LEU A 367 5.97 -7.23 -1.69
C LEU A 367 7.06 -6.84 -0.67
N ASP A 368 7.56 -5.60 -0.68
CA ASP A 368 8.52 -5.09 0.32
C ASP A 368 7.94 -5.14 1.74
N GLY A 369 6.72 -4.60 1.95
CA GLY A 369 6.05 -4.63 3.25
C GLY A 369 5.76 -6.06 3.72
N LEU A 370 5.29 -6.91 2.81
CA LEU A 370 5.01 -8.33 3.07
C LEU A 370 6.28 -9.08 3.52
N LEU A 371 7.38 -8.94 2.78
CA LEU A 371 8.61 -9.69 3.07
C LEU A 371 9.25 -9.21 4.37
N ARG A 372 9.27 -7.91 4.65
CA ARG A 372 9.79 -7.40 5.93
C ARG A 372 9.02 -7.95 7.12
N CYS A 373 7.69 -7.92 7.04
CA CYS A 373 6.81 -8.47 8.06
C CYS A 373 7.05 -9.99 8.24
N TRP A 374 7.16 -10.73 7.14
CA TRP A 374 7.45 -12.17 7.17
C TRP A 374 8.77 -12.51 7.88
N VAL A 375 9.82 -11.70 7.65
CA VAL A 375 11.14 -11.89 8.27
C VAL A 375 11.08 -11.64 9.77
N GLU A 376 10.55 -10.48 10.17
CA GLU A 376 10.41 -10.11 11.58
C GLU A 376 9.63 -11.17 12.35
N ILE A 377 8.53 -11.67 11.76
CA ILE A 377 7.74 -12.73 12.35
C ILE A 377 8.56 -14.00 12.55
N ASN A 378 9.51 -14.35 11.68
CA ASN A 378 10.29 -15.59 11.79
C ASN A 378 11.54 -15.46 12.66
N GLU A 379 12.14 -14.26 12.75
CA GLU A 379 13.33 -13.98 13.56
C GLU A 379 13.02 -13.81 15.05
N ASN A 380 11.84 -13.29 15.41
CA ASN A 380 11.48 -13.06 16.81
C ASN A 380 11.03 -14.35 17.53
N GLU A 381 11.60 -14.59 18.72
CA GLU A 381 11.21 -15.70 19.61
C GLU A 381 9.72 -15.59 20.01
N PRO A 382 9.00 -16.71 20.12
CA PRO A 382 7.58 -16.70 20.44
C PRO A 382 7.35 -16.18 21.88
N THR A 383 7.01 -14.91 22.01
CA THR A 383 6.19 -14.45 23.13
C THR A 383 4.75 -15.01 22.97
N ASP A 384 3.98 -15.07 24.05
CA ASP A 384 2.68 -15.75 24.28
C ASP A 384 1.52 -15.50 23.25
N THR A 385 1.79 -14.95 22.07
CA THR A 385 0.86 -14.56 20.99
C THR A 385 0.88 -15.51 19.78
N GLY A 386 0.94 -16.82 20.01
CA GLY A 386 1.04 -17.83 18.93
C GLY A 386 -0.11 -17.80 17.91
N LEU A 387 -1.34 -17.53 18.36
CA LEU A 387 -2.54 -17.49 17.50
C LEU A 387 -2.55 -16.28 16.55
N GLU A 388 -2.24 -15.08 17.05
CA GLU A 388 -2.19 -13.86 16.25
C GLU A 388 -1.07 -13.95 15.18
N ARG A 389 0.05 -14.60 15.52
CA ARG A 389 1.17 -14.83 14.60
C ARG A 389 0.78 -15.74 13.43
N GLU A 390 0.09 -16.85 13.70
CA GLU A 390 -0.36 -17.75 12.65
C GLU A 390 -1.44 -17.10 11.77
N GLU A 391 -2.39 -16.37 12.37
CA GLU A 391 -3.36 -15.58 11.60
C GLU A 391 -2.66 -14.57 10.68
N LEU A 392 -1.65 -13.85 11.17
CA LEU A 392 -0.89 -12.91 10.35
C LEU A 392 -0.19 -13.61 9.18
N LYS A 393 0.47 -14.76 9.42
CA LYS A 393 1.11 -15.55 8.36
C LYS A 393 0.11 -15.98 7.28
N GLU A 394 -1.08 -16.42 7.64
CA GLU A 394 -2.13 -16.80 6.68
C GLU A 394 -2.48 -15.63 5.75
N HIS A 395 -2.65 -14.43 6.31
CA HIS A 395 -2.96 -13.24 5.54
C HIS A 395 -1.78 -12.79 4.64
N LEU A 396 -0.54 -12.88 5.12
CA LEU A 396 0.65 -12.60 4.29
C LEU A 396 0.73 -13.58 3.11
N VAL A 397 0.48 -14.86 3.32
CA VAL A 397 0.42 -15.86 2.25
C VAL A 397 -0.72 -15.55 1.26
N ALA A 398 -1.89 -15.12 1.74
CA ALA A 398 -3.00 -14.72 0.88
C ALA A 398 -2.67 -13.49 0.02
N ILE A 399 -2.03 -12.48 0.59
CA ILE A 399 -1.53 -11.30 -0.15
C ILE A 399 -0.54 -11.73 -1.23
N PHE A 400 0.40 -12.62 -0.89
CA PHE A 400 1.36 -13.13 -1.87
C PHE A 400 0.65 -13.86 -3.02
N ARG A 401 -0.33 -14.72 -2.73
CA ARG A 401 -1.12 -15.42 -3.75
C ARG A 401 -1.88 -14.46 -4.68
N GLU A 402 -2.47 -13.41 -4.13
CA GLU A 402 -3.19 -12.40 -4.92
C GLU A 402 -2.23 -11.56 -5.79
N LEU A 403 -1.02 -11.24 -5.30
CA LEU A 403 0.04 -10.63 -6.10
C LEU A 403 0.45 -11.52 -7.29
N LEU A 404 0.51 -12.84 -7.09
CA LEU A 404 0.80 -13.79 -8.17
C LEU A 404 -0.33 -13.83 -9.20
N ALA A 405 -1.59 -13.88 -8.74
CA ALA A 405 -2.76 -13.95 -9.62
C ALA A 405 -2.91 -12.72 -10.54
N THR A 406 -2.49 -11.54 -10.08
CA THR A 406 -2.56 -10.28 -10.85
C THR A 406 -1.43 -10.12 -11.88
N SER A 407 -0.45 -11.03 -11.92
CA SER A 407 0.68 -11.02 -12.87
C SER A 407 0.36 -11.83 -14.13
N GLN A 408 -0.48 -11.28 -15.02
CA GLN A 408 -1.09 -11.96 -16.18
C GLN A 408 -0.12 -12.65 -17.17
N GLY A 409 1.10 -12.12 -17.37
CA GLY A 409 2.08 -12.72 -18.31
C GLY A 409 2.62 -14.10 -17.92
N LEU A 410 2.16 -14.66 -16.79
CA LEU A 410 2.64 -15.92 -16.24
C LEU A 410 1.72 -17.11 -16.52
N LEU A 411 0.39 -16.92 -16.52
CA LEU A 411 -0.54 -18.00 -16.86
C LEU A 411 -0.27 -18.49 -18.29
N GLU A 412 0.00 -17.58 -19.21
CA GLU A 412 0.40 -17.88 -20.59
C GLU A 412 1.79 -18.56 -20.68
N PHE A 413 2.74 -18.21 -19.80
CA PHE A 413 4.07 -18.84 -19.76
C PHE A 413 4.02 -20.28 -19.20
N LEU A 414 3.12 -20.55 -18.25
CA LEU A 414 2.95 -21.88 -17.64
C LEU A 414 2.08 -22.81 -18.50
N ASP A 415 1.07 -22.28 -19.20
CA ASP A 415 0.25 -23.06 -20.15
C ASP A 415 0.99 -23.33 -21.48
N GLY A 416 2.06 -22.58 -21.77
CA GLY A 416 2.82 -22.65 -23.03
C GLY A 416 3.80 -23.82 -23.19
N GLY A 417 3.88 -24.77 -22.25
CA GLY A 417 4.56 -26.07 -22.37
C GLY A 417 5.86 -26.10 -23.18
N PHE A 418 7.02 -25.95 -22.52
CA PHE A 418 8.32 -26.12 -23.19
C PHE A 418 8.55 -27.61 -23.52
N LYS A 419 8.45 -28.00 -24.80
CA LYS A 419 9.00 -29.28 -25.29
C LYS A 419 10.51 -29.21 -25.22
N VAL A 420 11.11 -29.86 -24.24
CA VAL A 420 12.55 -30.13 -24.22
C VAL A 420 12.83 -31.08 -25.38
N SER A 421 13.63 -30.64 -26.35
CA SER A 421 14.20 -31.55 -27.35
C SER A 421 15.18 -32.51 -26.67
N ASP A 422 15.05 -33.80 -26.96
CA ASP A 422 15.65 -34.99 -26.32
C ASP A 422 17.19 -35.10 -26.30
N GLN A 423 17.97 -34.01 -26.27
CA GLN A 423 19.44 -34.09 -26.45
C GLN A 423 20.32 -33.82 -25.22
N ILE A 424 19.78 -33.78 -24.00
CA ILE A 424 20.62 -33.76 -22.78
C ILE A 424 20.07 -34.74 -21.74
N ALA A 425 20.09 -36.03 -22.10
CA ALA A 425 19.92 -37.14 -21.16
C ALA A 425 21.31 -37.62 -20.70
N SER A 426 21.85 -36.99 -19.65
CA SER A 426 22.78 -37.61 -18.68
C SER A 426 23.41 -36.52 -17.81
N ARG A 427 22.78 -36.24 -16.67
CA ARG A 427 23.44 -35.89 -15.40
C ARG A 427 22.35 -35.81 -14.35
N ASP A 428 22.48 -36.65 -13.34
CA ASP A 428 21.62 -36.70 -12.16
C ASP A 428 21.59 -35.32 -11.47
N VAL A 429 20.62 -34.51 -11.86
CA VAL A 429 20.19 -33.31 -11.14
C VAL A 429 18.73 -33.59 -10.82
N ALA A 430 18.39 -33.64 -9.54
CA ALA A 430 17.02 -33.79 -9.09
C ALA A 430 16.15 -32.71 -9.75
N VAL A 431 15.40 -33.09 -10.77
CA VAL A 431 14.40 -32.25 -11.41
C VAL A 431 13.24 -32.15 -10.43
N ILE A 432 13.25 -31.12 -9.58
CA ILE A 432 12.09 -30.80 -8.74
C ILE A 432 10.99 -30.29 -9.68
N PRO A 433 9.83 -30.95 -9.79
CA PRO A 433 8.77 -30.49 -10.69
C PRO A 433 8.20 -29.18 -10.16
N ALA A 434 8.27 -28.10 -10.95
CA ALA A 434 7.56 -26.86 -10.67
C ALA A 434 6.06 -27.06 -10.94
N SER A 435 5.38 -27.78 -10.04
CA SER A 435 3.93 -27.94 -10.06
C SER A 435 3.26 -26.74 -9.41
N ARG A 436 2.00 -26.47 -9.79
CA ARG A 436 1.11 -25.49 -9.14
C ARG A 436 1.04 -25.69 -7.62
N SER A 437 1.27 -26.92 -7.12
CA SER A 437 1.32 -27.24 -5.70
C SER A 437 2.57 -26.69 -4.97
N PHE A 438 3.70 -26.53 -5.64
CA PHE A 438 4.91 -25.93 -5.04
C PHE A 438 4.72 -24.43 -4.78
N LEU A 439 4.10 -23.72 -5.74
CA LEU A 439 3.75 -22.29 -5.61
C LEU A 439 2.70 -21.99 -4.53
N LEU A 440 1.96 -22.99 -4.08
CA LEU A 440 0.89 -22.87 -3.08
C LEU A 440 1.35 -23.21 -1.66
N ASN A 441 2.58 -23.69 -1.47
CA ASN A 441 3.09 -24.15 -0.19
C ASN A 441 3.68 -23.00 0.66
N THR A 442 3.54 -23.07 1.98
CA THR A 442 4.02 -22.04 2.93
C THR A 442 5.54 -21.91 2.96
N THR A 443 6.27 -22.96 2.59
CA THR A 443 7.74 -23.01 2.53
C THR A 443 8.35 -22.23 1.36
N MET A 444 7.55 -21.72 0.40
CA MET A 444 8.06 -20.94 -0.74
C MET A 444 8.57 -19.54 -0.36
N LEU A 445 8.08 -18.97 0.74
CA LEU A 445 8.53 -17.66 1.19
C LEU A 445 9.95 -17.70 1.75
N GLU A 446 10.45 -18.85 2.20
CA GLU A 446 11.81 -19.02 2.72
C GLU A 446 12.91 -18.91 1.64
N PRO A 447 12.84 -19.59 0.48
CA PRO A 447 13.77 -19.35 -0.62
C PRO A 447 13.69 -17.93 -1.21
N ILE A 448 12.47 -17.35 -1.27
CA ILE A 448 12.26 -15.96 -1.69
C ILE A 448 12.92 -15.01 -0.69
N TYR A 449 12.80 -15.32 0.60
CA TYR A 449 13.45 -14.61 1.68
C TYR A 449 14.97 -14.66 1.56
N GLU A 450 15.58 -15.82 1.38
CA GLU A 450 17.04 -15.94 1.23
C GLU A 450 17.57 -15.14 0.03
N LEU A 451 16.84 -15.17 -1.09
CA LEU A 451 17.15 -14.34 -2.26
C LEU A 451 16.96 -12.84 -1.95
N PHE A 452 15.87 -12.47 -1.27
CA PHE A 452 15.58 -11.09 -0.85
C PHE A 452 16.62 -10.57 0.14
N TYR A 453 17.04 -11.36 1.12
CA TYR A 453 18.03 -11.03 2.14
C TYR A 453 19.39 -10.72 1.51
N ARG A 454 19.86 -11.58 0.60
CA ARG A 454 21.08 -11.36 -0.18
C ARG A 454 21.03 -10.11 -1.06
N MET A 455 19.84 -9.65 -1.41
CA MET A 455 19.63 -8.49 -2.30
C MET A 455 19.09 -7.25 -1.56
N LYS A 456 18.88 -7.33 -0.23
CA LYS A 456 18.21 -6.33 0.61
C LYS A 456 18.88 -4.95 0.56
N GLU A 457 20.21 -4.91 0.53
CA GLU A 457 20.97 -3.66 0.44
C GLU A 457 20.94 -3.04 -0.96
N ALA A 458 21.02 -3.87 -2.01
CA ALA A 458 20.81 -3.37 -3.38
C ALA A 458 19.39 -2.82 -3.54
N TRP A 459 18.39 -3.48 -2.97
CA TRP A 459 16.98 -3.21 -3.26
C TRP A 459 16.41 -1.97 -2.59
N ARG A 460 16.95 -1.48 -1.46
CA ARG A 460 16.56 -0.18 -0.86
C ARG A 460 16.60 0.99 -1.85
N GLN A 461 17.40 0.90 -2.91
CA GLN A 461 17.63 1.97 -3.90
C GLN A 461 16.86 1.77 -5.23
N HIS A 462 16.15 0.62 -5.39
CA HIS A 462 15.42 0.24 -6.62
C HIS A 462 14.00 0.82 -6.73
N TYR A 463 13.56 1.61 -5.75
CA TYR A 463 12.22 2.19 -5.68
C TYR A 463 12.23 3.68 -6.04
N PRO A 464 12.04 4.09 -7.31
CA PRO A 464 11.37 5.36 -7.52
C PRO A 464 9.90 5.14 -7.11
N ALA A 465 9.49 5.77 -6.00
CA ALA A 465 8.07 5.86 -5.62
C ALA A 465 7.24 6.59 -6.70
N ASP A 466 7.92 7.30 -7.60
CA ASP A 466 7.33 8.16 -8.62
C ASP A 466 7.52 7.61 -10.04
N PRO A 467 6.55 7.85 -10.95
CA PRO A 467 6.70 7.54 -12.36
C PRO A 467 7.92 8.26 -12.97
N PRO A 468 8.51 7.73 -14.06
CA PRO A 468 9.65 8.37 -14.72
C PRO A 468 9.33 9.81 -15.10
N THR A 469 10.18 10.75 -14.68
CA THR A 469 10.09 12.17 -15.03
C THR A 469 10.36 12.42 -16.51
N TRP A 470 11.24 11.61 -17.11
CA TRP A 470 11.56 11.61 -18.52
C TRP A 470 11.03 10.35 -19.21
N LYS A 471 10.40 10.50 -20.37
CA LYS A 471 9.81 9.41 -21.17
C LYS A 471 10.49 9.32 -22.53
N GLN A 472 10.42 8.15 -23.15
CA GLN A 472 10.91 7.93 -24.52
C GLN A 472 10.33 8.91 -25.55
N SER A 473 9.10 9.41 -25.33
CA SER A 473 8.48 10.46 -26.16
C SER A 473 9.30 11.74 -26.21
N ASP A 474 9.98 12.06 -25.10
CA ASP A 474 10.68 13.32 -24.84
C ASP A 474 12.06 13.35 -25.49
N MET A 475 12.49 12.23 -26.09
CA MET A 475 13.73 12.15 -26.85
C MET A 475 13.72 13.12 -28.03
N PRO A 476 14.79 13.91 -28.25
CA PRO A 476 14.89 14.80 -29.40
C PRO A 476 14.96 14.02 -30.72
N ASP A 477 14.81 14.74 -31.82
CA ASP A 477 15.12 14.21 -33.15
C ASP A 477 16.63 13.97 -33.29
N LEU A 478 17.00 12.83 -33.87
CA LEU A 478 18.39 12.37 -34.04
C LEU A 478 18.78 12.30 -35.51
N THR A 479 18.12 13.08 -36.38
CA THR A 479 18.47 13.15 -37.80
C THR A 479 19.95 13.47 -37.98
N GLY A 480 20.63 12.64 -38.78
CA GLY A 480 22.05 12.79 -39.06
C GLY A 480 22.97 12.34 -37.92
N LYS A 481 22.45 11.80 -36.82
CA LYS A 481 23.26 11.20 -35.74
C LYS A 481 23.59 9.75 -36.02
N VAL A 482 24.83 9.35 -35.76
CA VAL A 482 25.31 7.96 -35.87
C VAL A 482 25.38 7.36 -34.48
N VAL A 483 24.66 6.26 -34.28
CA VAL A 483 24.50 5.57 -33.01
C VAL A 483 24.97 4.12 -33.13
N LEU A 484 25.77 3.64 -32.20
CA LEU A 484 26.24 2.26 -32.15
C LEU A 484 25.80 1.63 -30.83
N VAL A 485 25.08 0.51 -30.89
CA VAL A 485 24.57 -0.21 -29.71
C VAL A 485 25.07 -1.65 -29.69
N THR A 486 25.89 -2.00 -28.69
CA THR A 486 26.31 -3.40 -28.48
C THR A 486 25.20 -4.21 -27.82
N GLY A 487 25.03 -5.47 -28.23
CA GLY A 487 23.99 -6.35 -27.69
C GLY A 487 22.57 -5.98 -28.16
N GLY A 488 22.43 -5.33 -29.31
CA GLY A 488 21.15 -4.82 -29.81
C GLY A 488 20.15 -5.88 -30.33
N SER A 489 20.52 -7.17 -30.35
CA SER A 489 19.65 -8.26 -30.80
C SER A 489 18.58 -8.69 -29.78
N SER A 490 18.60 -8.12 -28.57
CA SER A 490 17.67 -8.50 -27.50
C SER A 490 17.54 -7.48 -26.39
N GLY A 491 16.50 -7.63 -25.57
CA GLY A 491 16.38 -6.94 -24.29
C GLY A 491 16.45 -5.43 -24.43
N ILE A 492 17.16 -4.79 -23.51
CA ILE A 492 17.31 -3.32 -23.45
C ILE A 492 17.97 -2.79 -24.73
N GLY A 493 18.97 -3.50 -25.27
CA GLY A 493 19.66 -3.13 -26.52
C GLY A 493 18.71 -3.04 -27.71
N PHE A 494 17.78 -3.99 -27.83
CA PHE A 494 16.78 -3.99 -28.91
C PHE A 494 15.83 -2.79 -28.79
N GLU A 495 15.31 -2.52 -27.59
CA GLU A 495 14.41 -1.38 -27.36
C GLU A 495 15.12 -0.03 -27.59
N MET A 496 16.42 0.07 -27.26
CA MET A 496 17.22 1.25 -27.61
C MET A 496 17.39 1.41 -29.12
N CYS A 497 17.78 0.36 -29.85
CA CYS A 497 17.88 0.40 -31.31
C CYS A 497 16.56 0.87 -31.95
N LYS A 498 15.43 0.28 -31.50
CA LYS A 498 14.09 0.65 -31.93
C LYS A 498 13.76 2.11 -31.65
N ALA A 499 14.12 2.61 -30.47
CA ALA A 499 13.89 4.00 -30.07
C ALA A 499 14.68 4.98 -30.94
N PHE A 500 15.97 4.73 -31.15
CA PHE A 500 16.86 5.57 -31.95
C PHE A 500 16.43 5.61 -33.43
N LEU A 501 16.07 4.46 -34.02
CA LEU A 501 15.53 4.41 -35.39
C LEU A 501 14.24 5.23 -35.53
N ASN A 502 13.35 5.18 -34.53
CA ASN A 502 12.11 5.96 -34.55
C ASN A 502 12.32 7.48 -34.44
N LYS A 503 13.53 7.92 -34.05
CA LYS A 503 13.96 9.31 -34.00
C LYS A 503 14.97 9.64 -35.12
N ASN A 504 14.90 8.94 -36.25
CA ASN A 504 15.66 9.21 -37.49
C ASN A 504 17.18 9.04 -37.38
N ALA A 505 17.69 8.34 -36.35
CA ALA A 505 19.11 8.06 -36.24
C ALA A 505 19.57 7.00 -37.25
N LYS A 506 20.86 7.04 -37.59
CA LYS A 506 21.56 5.90 -38.20
C LYS A 506 22.07 4.99 -37.10
N VAL A 507 21.52 3.78 -37.00
CA VAL A 507 21.78 2.83 -35.91
C VAL A 507 22.59 1.65 -36.42
N TYR A 508 23.75 1.45 -35.82
CA TYR A 508 24.56 0.25 -35.91
C TYR A 508 24.19 -0.70 -34.77
N MET A 509 23.44 -1.74 -35.09
CA MET A 509 23.19 -2.85 -34.18
C MET A 509 24.41 -3.76 -34.18
N VAL A 510 25.06 -3.91 -33.04
CA VAL A 510 26.32 -4.65 -32.94
C VAL A 510 26.13 -5.88 -32.06
N GLY A 511 26.51 -7.06 -32.54
CA GLY A 511 26.37 -8.31 -31.81
C GLY A 511 26.81 -9.54 -32.60
N ARG A 512 26.63 -10.74 -32.04
CA ARG A 512 26.96 -11.99 -32.72
C ARG A 512 25.97 -12.31 -33.83
N GLN A 513 26.47 -12.84 -34.94
CA GLN A 513 25.61 -13.41 -35.96
C GLN A 513 24.89 -14.64 -35.39
N SER A 514 23.56 -14.59 -35.39
CA SER A 514 22.69 -15.63 -34.84
C SER A 514 21.28 -15.49 -35.40
N ASP A 515 20.48 -16.54 -35.33
CA ASP A 515 19.07 -16.50 -35.74
C ASP A 515 18.30 -15.38 -35.02
N ARG A 516 18.65 -15.16 -33.74
CA ARG A 516 18.08 -14.06 -32.94
C ARG A 516 18.45 -12.69 -33.50
N ALA A 517 19.70 -12.48 -33.91
CA ALA A 517 20.11 -11.23 -34.53
C ALA A 517 19.38 -11.01 -35.85
N GLN A 518 19.16 -12.05 -36.65
CA GLN A 518 18.40 -11.96 -37.89
C GLN A 518 16.92 -11.60 -37.64
N MET A 519 16.27 -12.21 -36.65
CA MET A 519 14.90 -11.85 -36.26
C MET A 519 14.80 -10.39 -35.78
N ALA A 520 15.77 -9.94 -34.96
CA ALA A 520 15.83 -8.56 -34.50
C ALA A 520 16.02 -7.57 -35.66
N LEU A 521 16.92 -7.88 -36.61
CA LEU A 521 17.12 -7.07 -37.81
C LEU A 521 15.85 -6.99 -38.66
N ALA A 522 15.18 -8.12 -38.89
CA ALA A 522 13.92 -8.15 -39.64
C ALA A 522 12.84 -7.28 -38.98
N SER A 523 12.72 -7.36 -37.65
CA SER A 523 11.77 -6.54 -36.88
C SER A 523 12.11 -5.05 -36.95
N LEU A 524 13.37 -4.67 -36.72
CA LEU A 524 13.80 -3.28 -36.74
C LEU A 524 13.76 -2.67 -38.15
N ALA A 525 13.99 -3.45 -39.21
CA ALA A 525 13.91 -3.02 -40.61
C ALA A 525 12.50 -2.59 -41.06
N THR A 526 11.46 -2.89 -40.28
CA THR A 526 10.11 -2.38 -40.49
C THR A 526 9.99 -0.87 -40.20
N ILE A 527 10.91 -0.31 -39.42
CA ILE A 527 10.96 1.11 -39.06
C ILE A 527 11.64 1.88 -40.21
N LYS A 528 10.87 2.65 -40.98
CA LYS A 528 11.36 3.39 -42.17
C LYS A 528 11.85 4.82 -41.88
N LYS A 529 12.05 5.17 -40.61
CA LYS A 529 12.46 6.53 -40.17
C LYS A 529 13.98 6.73 -40.13
N GLY A 530 14.73 5.73 -39.68
CA GLY A 530 16.19 5.75 -39.58
C GLY A 530 16.87 4.74 -40.51
N GLU A 531 18.19 4.73 -40.50
CA GLU A 531 19.00 3.75 -41.23
C GLU A 531 19.50 2.68 -40.25
N LEU A 532 19.29 1.40 -40.57
CA LEU A 532 19.77 0.27 -39.75
C LEU A 532 20.94 -0.43 -40.44
N LYS A 533 22.03 -0.62 -39.71
CA LYS A 533 23.18 -1.43 -40.11
C LYS A 533 23.52 -2.46 -39.03
N PHE A 534 24.23 -3.51 -39.43
CA PHE A 534 24.71 -4.55 -38.54
C PHE A 534 26.22 -4.68 -38.65
N ILE A 535 26.90 -4.85 -37.51
CA ILE A 535 28.32 -5.24 -37.46
C ILE A 535 28.41 -6.46 -36.54
N GLU A 536 29.06 -7.50 -37.04
CA GLU A 536 29.31 -8.70 -36.24
C GLU A 536 30.41 -8.43 -35.21
N ILE A 537 30.15 -8.80 -33.96
CA ILE A 537 31.18 -8.82 -32.91
C ILE A 537 30.98 -10.02 -31.99
N ASN A 538 32.09 -10.67 -31.65
CA ASN A 538 32.16 -11.59 -30.53
C ASN A 538 33.07 -11.00 -29.46
N LEU A 539 32.48 -10.41 -28.41
CA LEU A 539 33.21 -9.81 -27.28
C LEU A 539 33.98 -10.83 -26.42
N ARG A 540 33.93 -12.13 -26.75
CA ARG A 540 34.80 -13.15 -26.16
C ARG A 540 36.20 -13.19 -26.80
N SER A 541 36.41 -12.42 -27.86
CA SER A 541 37.65 -12.34 -28.63
C SER A 541 38.02 -10.88 -28.85
N LEU A 542 39.24 -10.51 -28.44
CA LEU A 542 39.78 -9.17 -28.68
C LEU A 542 40.09 -8.94 -30.16
N ASP A 543 40.49 -9.98 -30.91
CA ASP A 543 40.64 -9.90 -32.37
C ASP A 543 39.32 -9.59 -33.08
N SER A 544 38.24 -10.28 -32.69
CA SER A 544 36.89 -9.98 -33.21
C SER A 544 36.47 -8.55 -32.85
N THR A 545 36.79 -8.11 -31.63
CA THR A 545 36.49 -6.75 -31.16
C THR A 545 37.22 -5.67 -31.97
N HIS A 546 38.51 -5.87 -32.25
CA HIS A 546 39.28 -4.95 -33.09
C HIS A 546 38.79 -4.95 -34.54
N THR A 547 38.45 -6.11 -35.08
CA THR A 547 37.91 -6.26 -36.44
C THR A 547 36.60 -5.50 -36.61
N ALA A 548 35.67 -5.64 -35.65
CA ALA A 548 34.40 -4.91 -35.65
C ALA A 548 34.61 -3.38 -35.56
N ALA A 549 35.57 -2.92 -34.75
CA ALA A 549 35.89 -1.50 -34.66
C ALA A 549 36.45 -0.96 -35.99
N ARG A 550 37.35 -1.71 -36.64
CA ARG A 550 37.90 -1.34 -37.96
C ARG A 550 36.81 -1.31 -39.03
N GLU A 551 35.90 -2.28 -39.02
CA GLU A 551 34.76 -2.31 -39.94
C GLU A 551 33.90 -1.05 -39.78
N PHE A 552 33.54 -0.68 -38.55
CA PHE A 552 32.80 0.56 -38.30
C PHE A 552 33.55 1.80 -38.81
N LEU A 553 34.84 1.93 -38.48
CA LEU A 553 35.67 3.08 -38.86
C LEU A 553 35.91 3.17 -40.38
N SER A 554 35.81 2.05 -41.12
CA SER A 554 35.86 2.06 -42.58
C SER A 554 34.60 2.64 -43.22
N GLN A 555 33.47 2.62 -42.50
CA GLN A 555 32.16 3.05 -43.01
C GLN A 555 31.77 4.45 -42.53
N GLU A 556 32.23 4.87 -41.34
CA GLU A 556 31.80 6.10 -40.70
C GLU A 556 32.98 6.94 -40.23
N GLN A 557 32.90 8.25 -40.49
CA GLN A 557 33.90 9.23 -40.03
C GLN A 557 33.53 9.88 -38.70
N LYS A 558 32.32 9.61 -38.19
CA LYS A 558 31.80 10.15 -36.93
C LYS A 558 31.01 9.09 -36.15
N LEU A 559 30.97 9.26 -34.84
CA LEU A 559 30.15 8.46 -33.93
C LEU A 559 29.60 9.38 -32.84
N ASP A 560 28.30 9.66 -32.89
CA ASP A 560 27.66 10.59 -31.96
C ASP A 560 27.32 9.92 -30.63
N ILE A 561 26.87 8.66 -30.67
CA ILE A 561 26.44 7.91 -29.47
C ILE A 561 26.96 6.48 -29.53
N LEU A 562 27.80 6.09 -28.57
CA LEU A 562 28.20 4.71 -28.30
C LEU A 562 27.47 4.20 -27.06
N VAL A 563 26.72 3.12 -27.20
CA VAL A 563 26.05 2.43 -26.09
C VAL A 563 26.67 1.05 -25.88
N ASN A 564 27.46 0.94 -24.82
CA ASN A 564 28.05 -0.30 -24.35
C ASN A 564 27.05 -1.05 -23.47
N ASN A 565 26.18 -1.84 -24.12
CA ASN A 565 25.07 -2.56 -23.48
C ASN A 565 25.25 -4.08 -23.41
N ALA A 566 26.03 -4.68 -24.32
CA ALA A 566 26.29 -6.12 -24.28
C ALA A 566 26.88 -6.55 -22.94
N ALA A 567 26.33 -7.62 -22.36
CA ALA A 567 26.86 -8.20 -21.13
C ALA A 567 26.58 -9.70 -21.02
N GLU A 568 27.46 -10.40 -20.32
CA GLU A 568 27.27 -11.74 -19.79
C GLU A 568 26.94 -11.67 -18.29
N PHE A 569 26.13 -12.62 -17.82
CA PHE A 569 25.67 -12.68 -16.43
C PHE A 569 25.66 -14.13 -15.93
N LEU A 570 26.48 -14.42 -14.92
CA LEU A 570 26.58 -15.71 -14.22
C LEU A 570 26.60 -16.95 -15.15
N PRO A 571 27.48 -17.00 -16.18
CA PRO A 571 27.70 -18.21 -16.96
C PRO A 571 28.32 -19.31 -16.08
N PRO A 572 28.34 -20.58 -16.53
CA PRO A 572 29.16 -21.61 -15.90
C PRO A 572 30.63 -21.17 -15.72
N ILE A 573 31.22 -21.48 -14.55
CA ILE A 573 32.57 -21.02 -14.18
C ILE A 573 33.66 -21.65 -15.07
N ASP A 574 33.41 -22.74 -15.76
CA ASP A 574 34.36 -23.37 -16.68
C ASP A 574 34.59 -22.58 -17.98
N ILE A 575 33.79 -21.56 -18.26
CA ILE A 575 33.88 -20.77 -19.49
C ILE A 575 34.81 -19.57 -19.30
N LEU A 576 35.70 -19.38 -20.27
CA LEU A 576 36.65 -18.26 -20.38
C LEU A 576 36.48 -17.51 -21.71
N THR A 577 37.12 -16.35 -21.83
CA THR A 577 37.36 -15.73 -23.14
C THR A 577 38.50 -16.43 -23.88
N ASP A 578 38.70 -16.10 -25.16
CA ASP A 578 39.75 -16.71 -25.98
C ASP A 578 41.16 -16.37 -25.44
N GLU A 579 41.28 -15.23 -24.75
CA GLU A 579 42.51 -14.78 -24.11
C GLU A 579 42.68 -15.27 -22.66
N GLY A 580 41.77 -16.11 -22.15
CA GLY A 580 41.88 -16.73 -20.82
C GLY A 580 41.39 -15.88 -19.64
N TYR A 581 40.60 -14.83 -19.89
CA TYR A 581 39.92 -14.07 -18.84
C TYR A 581 38.65 -14.79 -18.38
N ASP A 582 38.23 -14.51 -17.13
CA ASP A 582 36.87 -14.83 -16.69
C ASP A 582 35.85 -14.28 -17.70
N LEU A 583 34.91 -15.11 -18.15
CA LEU A 583 34.01 -14.74 -19.23
C LEU A 583 33.22 -13.46 -18.94
N VAL A 584 32.77 -13.26 -17.70
CA VAL A 584 31.96 -12.09 -17.33
C VAL A 584 32.82 -10.84 -17.33
N PHE A 585 33.99 -10.88 -16.69
CA PHE A 585 34.89 -9.73 -16.64
C PHE A 585 35.47 -9.39 -18.02
N GLY A 586 35.88 -10.41 -18.77
CA GLY A 586 36.41 -10.30 -20.12
C GLY A 586 35.43 -9.63 -21.09
N VAL A 587 34.18 -10.09 -21.14
CA VAL A 587 33.15 -9.51 -22.03
C VAL A 587 32.69 -8.14 -21.54
N ASN A 588 32.27 -8.04 -20.26
CA ASN A 588 31.62 -6.84 -19.76
C ASN A 588 32.59 -5.68 -19.57
N CYS A 589 33.87 -5.96 -19.25
CA CYS A 589 34.87 -4.94 -18.97
C CYS A 589 35.96 -4.91 -20.04
N VAL A 590 36.77 -5.97 -20.19
CA VAL A 590 37.99 -5.94 -21.02
C VAL A 590 37.70 -5.60 -22.48
N ALA A 591 36.90 -6.44 -23.15
CA ALA A 591 36.56 -6.26 -24.56
C ALA A 591 35.73 -4.98 -24.79
N THR A 592 34.85 -4.63 -23.85
CA THR A 592 34.02 -3.42 -23.94
C THR A 592 34.86 -2.13 -23.85
N CYS A 593 35.80 -2.06 -22.91
CA CYS A 593 36.72 -0.93 -22.78
C CYS A 593 37.65 -0.85 -24.01
N PHE A 594 38.17 -1.99 -24.47
CA PHE A 594 39.02 -2.06 -25.65
C PHE A 594 38.29 -1.60 -26.92
N PHE A 595 37.04 -2.03 -27.12
CA PHE A 595 36.20 -1.58 -28.23
C PHE A 595 36.04 -0.05 -28.21
N THR A 596 35.80 0.51 -27.02
CA THR A 596 35.68 1.96 -26.84
C THR A 596 37.00 2.68 -27.16
N LEU A 597 38.15 2.16 -26.71
CA LEU A 597 39.47 2.71 -27.02
C LEU A 597 39.76 2.68 -28.53
N CYS A 598 39.37 1.60 -29.23
CA CYS A 598 39.52 1.52 -30.69
C CYS A 598 38.69 2.57 -31.43
N LEU A 599 37.50 2.90 -30.91
CA LEU A 599 36.60 3.92 -31.48
C LEU A 599 36.88 5.35 -30.99
N LEU A 600 37.71 5.50 -29.95
CA LEU A 600 37.97 6.77 -29.27
C LEU A 600 38.45 7.88 -30.22
N PRO A 601 39.34 7.65 -31.21
CA PRO A 601 39.70 8.69 -32.18
C PRO A 601 38.52 9.24 -32.98
N CYS A 602 37.50 8.41 -33.28
CA CYS A 602 36.30 8.83 -34.00
C CYS A 602 35.35 9.61 -33.08
N LEU A 603 35.19 9.14 -31.84
CA LEU A 603 34.41 9.82 -30.80
C LEU A 603 34.97 11.21 -30.49
N LEU A 604 36.29 11.34 -30.32
CA LEU A 604 36.95 12.63 -30.02
C LEU A 604 36.93 13.63 -31.18
N ARG A 605 36.80 13.16 -32.42
CA ARG A 605 36.57 14.04 -33.59
C ARG A 605 35.11 14.48 -33.71
N THR A 606 34.19 13.78 -33.07
CA THR A 606 32.75 14.03 -33.18
C THR A 606 32.32 15.01 -32.09
N HIS A 607 31.72 16.13 -32.49
CA HIS A 607 31.25 17.14 -31.55
C HIS A 607 30.12 16.60 -30.65
N ASN A 608 30.26 16.77 -29.33
CA ASN A 608 29.33 16.29 -28.31
C ASN A 608 29.06 14.78 -28.35
N ALA A 609 30.08 13.98 -28.67
CA ALA A 609 29.97 12.52 -28.64
C ALA A 609 29.66 12.00 -27.23
N ARG A 610 28.87 10.94 -27.14
CA ARG A 610 28.42 10.34 -25.87
C ARG A 610 28.77 8.86 -25.80
N ILE A 611 29.32 8.44 -24.66
CA ILE A 611 29.60 7.04 -24.34
C ILE A 611 28.76 6.65 -23.14
N ILE A 612 27.83 5.72 -23.34
CA ILE A 612 26.90 5.23 -22.33
C ILE A 612 27.29 3.80 -21.95
N ASN A 613 27.75 3.61 -20.72
CA ASN A 613 28.18 2.32 -20.19
C ASN A 613 27.09 1.72 -19.28
N ILE A 614 26.52 0.58 -19.67
CA ILE A 614 25.50 -0.11 -18.88
C ILE A 614 26.17 -0.89 -17.75
N ALA A 615 26.27 -0.24 -16.59
CA ALA A 615 26.78 -0.78 -15.35
C ALA A 615 25.66 -1.52 -14.56
N SER A 616 25.83 -1.66 -13.24
CA SER A 616 24.84 -2.25 -12.33
C SER A 616 25.10 -1.79 -10.92
N GLU A 617 24.08 -1.67 -10.06
CA GLU A 617 24.23 -1.35 -8.63
C GLU A 617 25.10 -2.34 -7.86
N VAL A 618 25.27 -3.57 -8.38
CA VAL A 618 26.15 -4.60 -7.82
C VAL A 618 27.62 -4.14 -7.74
N HIS A 619 28.02 -3.11 -8.51
CA HIS A 619 29.36 -2.52 -8.37
C HIS A 619 29.64 -1.98 -6.95
N LYS A 620 28.60 -1.60 -6.20
CA LYS A 620 28.73 -1.04 -4.84
C LYS A 620 29.17 -2.07 -3.80
N TRP A 621 29.07 -3.36 -4.12
CA TRP A 621 29.50 -4.45 -3.23
C TRP A 621 31.00 -4.73 -3.32
N ILE A 622 31.69 -4.05 -4.24
CA ILE A 622 33.10 -4.27 -4.54
C ILE A 622 33.84 -2.98 -4.24
N ASP A 623 34.85 -3.06 -3.37
CA ASP A 623 35.70 -1.91 -3.02
C ASP A 623 36.81 -1.68 -4.05
N GLN A 624 37.35 -2.77 -4.61
CA GLN A 624 38.44 -2.74 -5.59
C GLN A 624 38.41 -3.96 -6.51
N ILE A 625 38.99 -3.83 -7.70
CA ILE A 625 39.18 -4.94 -8.64
C ILE A 625 40.39 -5.79 -8.23
N ASP A 626 40.15 -7.09 -8.07
CA ASP A 626 41.15 -8.12 -7.89
C ASP A 626 41.54 -8.73 -9.24
N TYR A 627 42.62 -8.22 -9.82
CA TYR A 627 43.08 -8.60 -11.16
C TYR A 627 43.52 -10.07 -11.27
N GLU A 628 43.85 -10.74 -10.15
CA GLU A 628 44.20 -12.17 -10.14
C GLU A 628 42.95 -13.06 -10.23
N SER A 629 41.78 -12.56 -9.81
CA SER A 629 40.54 -13.35 -9.79
C SER A 629 39.75 -13.25 -11.11
N VAL A 630 40.21 -12.42 -12.04
CA VAL A 630 39.57 -12.19 -13.36
C VAL A 630 40.33 -12.85 -14.51
N VAL A 631 41.41 -13.57 -14.20
CA VAL A 631 42.16 -14.44 -15.10
C VAL A 631 42.02 -15.89 -14.63
N GLU A 632 42.21 -16.86 -15.53
CA GLU A 632 42.12 -18.27 -15.14
C GLU A 632 43.15 -18.63 -14.05
N GLY A 633 42.67 -19.27 -12.98
CA GLY A 633 43.48 -19.65 -11.83
C GLY A 633 42.64 -20.12 -10.64
N GLU A 634 43.30 -20.61 -9.59
CA GLU A 634 42.63 -21.10 -8.38
C GLU A 634 41.76 -20.03 -7.71
N LYS A 635 42.25 -18.78 -7.65
CA LYS A 635 41.54 -17.65 -7.06
C LYS A 635 40.22 -17.36 -7.77
N ARG A 636 40.22 -17.40 -9.10
CA ARG A 636 39.03 -17.21 -9.93
C ARG A 636 38.02 -18.34 -9.75
N ARG A 637 38.48 -19.59 -9.68
CA ARG A 637 37.62 -20.77 -9.44
C ARG A 637 37.00 -20.80 -8.05
N GLY A 638 37.68 -20.23 -7.05
CA GLY A 638 37.17 -20.10 -5.68
C GLY A 638 36.28 -18.88 -5.43
N MET A 639 36.14 -17.98 -6.41
CA MET A 639 35.40 -16.72 -6.22
C MET A 639 33.91 -16.86 -6.55
N ASP A 640 33.07 -16.18 -5.75
CA ASP A 640 31.64 -16.11 -6.02
C ASP A 640 31.36 -15.37 -7.34
N GLN A 641 30.47 -15.93 -8.16
CA GLN A 641 30.20 -15.41 -9.50
C GLN A 641 29.52 -14.03 -9.49
N PHE A 642 28.75 -13.69 -8.44
CA PHE A 642 28.20 -12.35 -8.27
C PHE A 642 29.29 -11.34 -7.92
N VAL A 643 30.33 -11.75 -7.18
CA VAL A 643 31.49 -10.90 -6.93
C VAL A 643 32.18 -10.56 -8.26
N ASN A 644 32.49 -11.55 -9.10
CA ASN A 644 33.08 -11.31 -10.43
C ASN A 644 32.19 -10.44 -11.35
N TYR A 645 30.86 -10.63 -11.30
CA TYR A 645 29.94 -9.74 -12.00
C TYR A 645 30.02 -8.30 -11.47
N GLY A 646 30.03 -8.12 -10.14
CA GLY A 646 30.26 -6.83 -9.50
C GLY A 646 31.56 -6.16 -9.93
N GLN A 647 32.67 -6.91 -9.97
CA GLN A 647 33.98 -6.42 -10.42
C GLN A 647 33.92 -5.91 -11.86
N SER A 648 33.22 -6.63 -12.75
CA SER A 648 33.05 -6.22 -14.14
C SER A 648 32.28 -4.89 -14.29
N LYS A 649 31.31 -4.65 -13.39
CA LYS A 649 30.47 -3.45 -13.39
C LYS A 649 31.16 -2.27 -12.69
N LEU A 650 31.98 -2.53 -11.67
CA LEU A 650 32.93 -1.56 -11.10
C LEU A 650 33.94 -1.11 -12.17
N GLY A 651 34.49 -2.05 -12.95
CA GLY A 651 35.41 -1.74 -14.05
C GLY A 651 34.81 -0.77 -15.07
N LEU A 652 33.59 -1.03 -15.55
CA LEU A 652 32.90 -0.10 -16.46
C LEU A 652 32.67 1.29 -15.86
N MET A 653 32.36 1.39 -14.56
CA MET A 653 32.18 2.67 -13.88
C MET A 653 33.51 3.43 -13.81
N LEU A 654 34.58 2.78 -13.34
CA LEU A 654 35.92 3.38 -13.27
C LEU A 654 36.41 3.84 -14.64
N PHE A 655 36.19 3.04 -15.68
CA PHE A 655 36.53 3.39 -17.06
C PHE A 655 35.72 4.60 -17.56
N SER A 656 34.43 4.66 -17.25
CA SER A 656 33.58 5.81 -17.60
C SER A 656 34.04 7.11 -16.93
N ASN A 657 34.44 7.03 -15.66
CA ASN A 657 34.92 8.18 -14.90
C ASN A 657 36.31 8.62 -15.40
N GLU A 658 37.18 7.68 -15.79
CA GLU A 658 38.47 8.02 -16.39
C GLU A 658 38.31 8.68 -17.77
N LEU A 659 37.37 8.21 -18.60
CA LEU A 659 37.03 8.87 -19.87
C LEU A 659 36.57 10.31 -19.65
N HIS A 660 35.72 10.55 -18.63
CA HIS A 660 35.34 11.89 -18.24
C HIS A 660 36.56 12.72 -17.82
N ARG A 661 37.40 12.21 -16.92
CA ARG A 661 38.58 12.92 -16.40
C ARG A 661 39.53 13.33 -17.52
N ARG A 662 39.76 12.47 -18.51
CA ARG A 662 40.70 12.72 -19.62
C ARG A 662 40.09 13.59 -20.72
N TYR A 663 38.84 13.34 -21.12
CA TYR A 663 38.33 13.84 -22.41
C TYR A 663 37.09 14.72 -22.31
N HIS A 664 36.52 14.95 -21.13
CA HIS A 664 35.32 15.79 -21.01
C HIS A 664 35.55 17.23 -21.48
N ARG A 665 36.71 17.81 -21.18
CA ARG A 665 37.11 19.14 -21.68
C ARG A 665 37.23 19.21 -23.21
N ARG A 666 37.34 18.06 -23.89
CA ARG A 666 37.37 17.94 -25.36
C ARG A 666 35.97 17.71 -25.95
N GLY A 667 34.91 17.81 -25.14
CA GLY A 667 33.52 17.66 -25.57
C GLY A 667 32.98 16.22 -25.55
N LEU A 668 33.73 15.27 -24.97
CA LEU A 668 33.26 13.89 -24.80
C LEU A 668 32.41 13.77 -23.52
N THR A 669 31.22 13.20 -23.63
CA THR A 669 30.41 12.84 -22.46
C THR A 669 30.53 11.34 -22.21
N SER A 670 30.95 10.94 -21.02
CA SER A 670 30.96 9.53 -20.61
C SER A 670 30.13 9.34 -19.35
N VAL A 671 29.21 8.37 -19.38
CA VAL A 671 28.25 8.14 -18.30
C VAL A 671 28.12 6.64 -18.04
N SER A 672 28.05 6.27 -16.76
CA SER A 672 27.71 4.92 -16.34
C SER A 672 26.36 4.89 -15.63
N LEU A 673 25.61 3.80 -15.76
CA LEU A 673 24.26 3.72 -15.22
C LEU A 673 23.80 2.32 -14.85
N HIS A 674 22.83 2.24 -13.96
CA HIS A 674 22.00 1.05 -13.76
C HIS A 674 20.69 1.17 -14.56
N PRO A 675 20.36 0.19 -15.42
CA PRO A 675 19.15 0.25 -16.25
C PRO A 675 17.89 -0.26 -15.53
N GLY A 676 17.97 -0.63 -14.25
CA GLY A 676 16.86 -1.21 -13.51
C GLY A 676 16.89 -2.73 -13.48
N SER A 677 16.06 -3.30 -12.60
CA SER A 677 15.77 -4.73 -12.59
C SER A 677 14.85 -5.04 -13.76
N ILE A 678 15.41 -5.42 -14.90
CA ILE A 678 14.66 -5.61 -16.15
C ILE A 678 14.57 -7.08 -16.55
N ARG A 679 13.37 -7.50 -16.98
CA ARG A 679 13.12 -8.83 -17.55
C ARG A 679 13.94 -9.03 -18.82
N THR A 680 15.17 -9.50 -18.66
CA THR A 680 16.09 -9.79 -19.76
C THR A 680 16.37 -11.29 -19.80
N ASN A 681 16.75 -11.79 -20.98
CA ASN A 681 17.08 -13.20 -21.16
C ASN A 681 18.39 -13.63 -20.46
N CYS A 682 18.98 -12.77 -19.62
CA CYS A 682 20.20 -13.05 -18.86
C CYS A 682 20.03 -14.19 -17.84
N PHE A 683 18.81 -14.55 -17.46
CA PHE A 683 18.52 -15.64 -16.52
C PHE A 683 18.19 -16.99 -17.18
N ARG A 684 18.29 -17.10 -18.50
CA ARG A 684 17.84 -18.27 -19.29
C ARG A 684 18.42 -19.62 -18.84
N ASN A 685 19.58 -19.62 -18.19
CA ASN A 685 20.30 -20.82 -17.74
C ASN A 685 20.04 -21.17 -16.25
N LYS A 686 19.11 -20.49 -15.56
CA LYS A 686 18.75 -20.77 -14.15
C LYS A 686 17.52 -21.68 -14.05
N GLN A 687 17.34 -22.35 -12.91
CA GLN A 687 16.16 -23.19 -12.64
C GLN A 687 14.86 -22.36 -12.78
N THR A 688 13.82 -22.95 -13.37
CA THR A 688 12.57 -22.27 -13.78
C THR A 688 11.87 -21.52 -12.64
N TRP A 689 11.87 -22.07 -11.42
CA TRP A 689 11.25 -21.41 -10.26
C TRP A 689 12.05 -20.18 -9.77
N LEU A 690 13.38 -20.20 -9.90
CA LEU A 690 14.24 -19.07 -9.57
C LEU A 690 14.08 -17.96 -10.61
N GLN A 691 13.94 -18.31 -11.90
CA GLN A 691 13.55 -17.36 -12.93
C GLN A 691 12.21 -16.71 -12.55
N PHE A 692 11.20 -17.49 -12.16
CA PHE A 692 9.88 -16.99 -11.75
C PHE A 692 9.96 -15.93 -10.64
N ILE A 693 10.69 -16.21 -9.55
CA ILE A 693 10.84 -15.27 -8.43
C ILE A 693 11.52 -13.98 -8.92
N ILE A 694 12.60 -14.11 -9.68
CA ILE A 694 13.33 -12.95 -10.22
C ILE A 694 12.43 -12.09 -11.11
N HIS A 695 11.59 -12.68 -11.97
CA HIS A 695 10.68 -11.95 -12.85
C HIS A 695 9.55 -11.20 -12.12
N LEU A 696 9.22 -11.57 -10.88
CA LEU A 696 8.26 -10.86 -10.03
C LEU A 696 8.76 -9.46 -9.64
N PHE A 697 10.08 -9.33 -9.43
CA PHE A 697 10.75 -8.07 -9.06
C PHE A 697 11.22 -7.24 -10.26
N MET A 698 11.07 -7.76 -11.48
CA MET A 698 11.60 -7.12 -12.68
C MET A 698 10.56 -6.33 -13.47
N TYR A 699 10.93 -5.15 -13.94
CA TYR A 699 10.19 -4.30 -14.85
C TYR A 699 10.24 -4.81 -16.30
N PRO A 700 9.26 -4.43 -17.14
CA PRO A 700 9.29 -4.68 -18.58
C PRO A 700 10.56 -4.13 -19.24
N THR A 701 10.98 -4.76 -20.35
CA THR A 701 12.21 -4.45 -21.09
C THR A 701 12.27 -2.99 -21.54
N GLU A 702 11.14 -2.43 -21.92
CA GLU A 702 10.98 -1.09 -22.47
C GLU A 702 11.34 -0.02 -21.43
N MET A 703 11.03 -0.27 -20.15
CA MET A 703 11.41 0.63 -19.05
C MET A 703 12.93 0.71 -18.93
N GLY A 704 13.63 -0.41 -19.17
CA GLY A 704 15.09 -0.50 -19.08
C GLY A 704 15.84 0.43 -20.01
N ALA A 705 15.23 0.79 -21.13
CA ALA A 705 15.80 1.71 -22.09
C ALA A 705 15.70 3.17 -21.64
N ILE A 706 14.82 3.53 -20.70
CA ILE A 706 14.55 4.94 -20.31
C ILE A 706 15.82 5.66 -19.86
N THR A 707 16.52 5.14 -18.85
CA THR A 707 17.73 5.80 -18.33
C THR A 707 18.87 5.87 -19.36
N PRO A 708 19.21 4.80 -20.11
CA PRO A 708 20.17 4.88 -21.21
C PRO A 708 19.80 5.90 -22.29
N LEU A 709 18.54 5.93 -22.70
CA LEU A 709 18.05 6.84 -23.74
C LEU A 709 18.10 8.30 -23.28
N TRP A 710 17.72 8.56 -22.03
CA TRP A 710 17.87 9.87 -21.41
C TRP A 710 19.34 10.29 -21.38
N ALA A 711 20.24 9.43 -20.88
CA ALA A 711 21.68 9.71 -20.84
C ALA A 711 22.27 9.98 -22.24
N ALA A 712 21.81 9.23 -23.24
CA ALA A 712 22.23 9.36 -24.62
C ALA A 712 21.74 10.65 -25.31
N THR A 713 20.70 11.31 -24.81
CA THR A 713 20.00 12.37 -25.57
C THR A 713 19.64 13.64 -24.82
N THR A 714 19.77 13.67 -23.49
CA THR A 714 19.48 14.86 -22.68
C THR A 714 20.41 16.03 -22.99
N GLY A 715 19.92 17.27 -22.89
CA GLY A 715 20.76 18.47 -22.97
C GLY A 715 21.61 18.72 -21.72
N GLU A 716 21.35 18.01 -20.64
CA GLU A 716 22.08 18.14 -19.37
C GLU A 716 23.50 17.57 -19.46
N ASP A 717 24.45 18.19 -18.74
CA ASP A 717 25.79 17.65 -18.58
C ASP A 717 25.80 16.57 -17.49
N LEU A 718 25.78 15.32 -17.94
CA LEU A 718 25.81 14.13 -17.10
C LEU A 718 27.19 13.47 -17.04
N SER A 719 28.22 14.06 -17.63
CA SER A 719 29.51 13.38 -17.75
C SER A 719 30.13 13.07 -16.38
N GLY A 720 30.69 11.86 -16.24
CA GLY A 720 31.30 11.40 -14.98
C GLY A 720 30.28 11.05 -13.88
N ARG A 721 28.98 11.14 -14.15
CA ARG A 721 27.93 10.79 -13.19
C ARG A 721 27.55 9.30 -13.30
N TYR A 722 27.04 8.77 -12.19
CA TYR A 722 26.34 7.50 -12.14
C TYR A 722 24.83 7.72 -12.11
N LEU A 723 24.08 7.02 -12.97
CA LEU A 723 22.63 7.21 -13.10
C LEU A 723 21.82 6.02 -12.58
N LEU A 724 20.66 6.31 -12.01
CA LEU A 724 19.69 5.36 -11.48
C LEU A 724 18.38 5.36 -12.29
N PRO A 725 17.63 4.24 -12.27
CA PRO A 725 16.27 4.13 -12.80
C PRO A 725 15.28 5.02 -12.03
N TRP A 726 14.32 5.71 -12.65
CA TRP A 726 14.28 6.06 -14.07
C TRP A 726 14.75 7.50 -14.24
N ALA A 727 15.80 7.69 -15.04
CA ALA A 727 16.36 9.01 -15.34
C ALA A 727 16.68 9.86 -14.08
N ARG A 728 17.42 9.28 -13.12
CA ARG A 728 17.86 9.97 -11.89
C ARG A 728 19.37 9.99 -11.79
N VAL A 729 19.94 11.06 -11.24
CA VAL A 729 21.37 11.13 -10.90
C VAL A 729 21.58 10.55 -9.50
N ALA A 730 22.57 9.67 -9.33
CA ALA A 730 22.96 9.13 -8.03
C ALA A 730 24.07 9.97 -7.37
N GLN A 731 24.15 9.87 -6.04
CA GLN A 731 25.36 10.25 -5.31
C GLN A 731 26.36 9.08 -5.39
N CYS A 732 27.55 9.32 -5.95
CA CYS A 732 28.61 8.32 -6.01
C CYS A 732 29.22 8.10 -4.62
N ALA A 733 29.59 6.85 -4.32
CA ALA A 733 30.37 6.51 -3.13
C ALA A 733 31.83 6.96 -3.31
N SER A 734 32.55 7.21 -2.21
CA SER A 734 33.91 7.80 -2.23
C SER A 734 34.94 6.98 -3.03
N TRP A 735 34.81 5.66 -3.07
CA TRP A 735 35.72 4.79 -3.84
C TRP A 735 35.44 4.81 -5.36
N ALA A 736 34.25 5.22 -5.79
CA ALA A 736 33.95 5.45 -7.21
C ALA A 736 34.65 6.71 -7.76
N GLU A 737 35.18 7.55 -6.88
CA GLU A 737 35.96 8.76 -7.19
C GLU A 737 37.47 8.54 -6.99
N ASP A 738 37.89 7.30 -6.70
CA ASP A 738 39.30 6.94 -6.53
C ASP A 738 40.06 7.00 -7.87
N VAL A 739 40.80 8.09 -8.04
CA VAL A 739 41.59 8.38 -9.24
C VAL A 739 42.68 7.34 -9.48
N ASP A 740 43.22 6.71 -8.43
CA ASP A 740 44.29 5.73 -8.58
C ASP A 740 43.73 4.40 -9.11
N GLN A 741 42.55 3.99 -8.67
CA GLN A 741 41.85 2.84 -9.25
C GLN A 741 41.46 3.08 -10.71
N MET A 742 40.99 4.30 -11.05
CA MET A 742 40.70 4.68 -12.44
C MET A 742 41.92 4.55 -13.34
N LYS A 743 43.05 5.13 -12.93
CA LYS A 743 44.31 5.06 -13.68
C LYS A 743 44.86 3.63 -13.77
N LYS A 744 44.75 2.85 -12.69
CA LYS A 744 45.19 1.45 -12.64
C LYS A 744 44.41 0.61 -13.63
N LEU A 745 43.07 0.70 -13.62
CA LEU A 745 42.23 0.00 -14.60
C LEU A 745 42.56 0.43 -16.03
N TRP A 746 42.68 1.74 -16.29
CA TRP A 746 43.00 2.26 -17.63
C TRP A 746 44.32 1.69 -18.16
N SER A 747 45.37 1.77 -17.35
CA SER A 747 46.70 1.26 -17.70
C SER A 747 46.68 -0.25 -17.91
N TRP A 748 45.98 -0.97 -17.04
CA TRP A 748 45.81 -2.42 -17.13
C TRP A 748 45.07 -2.82 -18.42
N ILE A 749 43.98 -2.15 -18.78
CA ILE A 749 43.26 -2.41 -20.04
C ILE A 749 44.18 -2.20 -21.25
N ILE A 750 44.97 -1.13 -21.26
CA ILE A 750 45.95 -0.90 -22.35
C ILE A 750 47.00 -2.03 -22.37
N ASP A 751 47.53 -2.43 -21.22
CA ASP A 751 48.53 -3.51 -21.13
C ASP A 751 47.98 -4.84 -21.67
N GLN A 752 46.73 -5.16 -21.35
CA GLN A 752 46.06 -6.38 -21.81
C GLN A 752 45.71 -6.37 -23.30
N THR A 753 45.59 -5.19 -23.92
CA THR A 753 44.98 -5.10 -25.27
C THR A 753 45.86 -4.44 -26.35
N GLN A 754 47.01 -3.86 -25.97
CA GLN A 754 47.94 -3.19 -26.90
C GLN A 754 48.50 -4.10 -28.00
N THR A 755 48.57 -5.41 -27.76
CA THR A 755 49.02 -6.39 -28.77
C THR A 755 48.06 -6.52 -29.94
N PHE A 756 46.75 -6.29 -29.70
CA PHE A 756 45.69 -6.40 -30.71
C PHE A 756 45.53 -5.10 -31.51
N ASN A 757 45.78 -3.95 -30.88
CA ASN A 757 45.83 -2.65 -31.54
C ASN A 757 46.89 -1.76 -30.90
N PRO A 758 48.13 -1.72 -31.45
CA PRO A 758 49.22 -0.93 -30.90
C PRO A 758 48.92 0.58 -30.79
N ASN A 759 48.00 1.11 -31.60
CA ASN A 759 47.66 2.53 -31.60
C ASN A 759 47.01 2.98 -30.28
N ILE A 760 46.42 2.08 -29.48
CA ILE A 760 45.80 2.47 -28.21
C ILE A 760 46.84 2.87 -27.16
N THR A 761 48.12 2.52 -27.35
CA THR A 761 49.21 2.85 -26.41
C THR A 761 49.38 4.36 -26.26
N GLN A 762 49.04 5.15 -27.28
CA GLN A 762 49.05 6.61 -27.22
C GLN A 762 48.18 7.16 -26.08
N PHE A 763 47.10 6.44 -25.74
CA PHE A 763 46.17 6.84 -24.68
C PHE A 763 46.66 6.55 -23.27
N ARG A 764 47.84 5.92 -23.10
CA ARG A 764 48.39 5.64 -21.77
C ARG A 764 48.74 6.95 -21.06
N GLU A 765 49.40 7.86 -21.77
CA GLU A 765 49.99 9.09 -21.23
C GLU A 765 49.11 10.35 -21.43
N GLU A 766 48.18 10.34 -22.40
CA GLU A 766 47.19 11.42 -22.65
C GLU A 766 46.23 11.63 -21.47
#